data_AF-A0A1E5R322-F1
#
_entry.id   AF-A0A1E5R322-F1
#
_cell.length_a   1.000
_cell.length_b   1.000
_cell.length_c   1.000
_cell.angle_alpha   90.00
_cell.angle_beta   90.00
_cell.angle_gamma   90.00
#
_symmetry.space_group_name_H-M   'P 1'
#
loop_
_entity.id
_entity.type
_entity.pdbx_description
1 polymer ?
#
loop_
_entity_poly.entity_id
_entity_poly.type
_entity_poly.pdbx_seq_one_letter_code
_entity_poly.pdbx_strand_id
1 'polypeptide(L)'
;MSPQISKTKLTMMVDFLALKKTTEINETEDIKFLQQIVKCILADDNNAYKYDYQNAYNKVYNMCLSGLSKNVCVSVSRVLEEYFQAFKPSLNSLEDFYIIFASVKDKFERLNGLFLALDESNSDSVFKIKDHGMSFLRLFVGTTSTRDTIYTIFFNELKQMHSKNKHNECLSTEIGHFKFFIENMEVLVETPNLIYDQLIMNFETLFAEESLSIERNCGLVEYYTLILRLYQHEYTFLKGTLNLKDNVMGSILEKFTDIFIVKNSSMMLSETMFVSMTDELLNAKINNKYLIDYIYIDQNIPLVDNMYKMYLNQSLRSQLFQVDTKNIANKRQYIEVVSKLTNVLLQLYRESLDFVETKLRSTDNYVNRCLKVVLRDVYSDLVNTDKITFLNVEQNQWFMIIVKYMDIFININRETLIKNIVIDEMTTCVQLLDGLLVNRYETFVEVYDTLLNKRLMSSQGTNIELEQTIIQIMDTHMNPQYGRNKEDITRMGLKIKDYLNSKKTNDKYSDSVIETNTDVKILNEFFWTALVDNENHKLSNIVIPDPLKDCITNFETFYNKSYNTRNIKWLYQYWLIEFDHVIGDKVYTLSMPFVSTIIFYHLINNDYVSVKMLKQLTNLPTKQIVQNLITFSIKYNLITHLDSNKTLSSEKKAINEGDYFTINNEFTNDKDFIKVNVISITKKEGVK
;
A
#
# COMPACT_ATOMS: atom_id res chain seq x y z
N MET A 1 -18.76 61.03 8.35
CA MET A 1 -19.28 61.75 7.18
C MET A 1 -20.72 61.33 6.98
N SER A 2 -21.65 62.27 7.17
CA SER A 2 -23.10 62.08 7.04
C SER A 2 -23.51 61.95 5.57
N PRO A 3 -24.50 61.11 5.21
CA PRO A 3 -24.96 61.03 3.84
C PRO A 3 -25.90 62.20 3.55
N GLN A 4 -25.55 63.02 2.56
CA GLN A 4 -26.41 64.03 1.97
C GLN A 4 -27.63 63.36 1.33
N ILE A 5 -28.80 63.52 1.95
CA ILE A 5 -30.08 63.22 1.34
C ILE A 5 -30.32 64.24 0.22
N SER A 6 -30.34 63.76 -1.02
CA SER A 6 -30.56 64.59 -2.20
C SER A 6 -31.93 65.29 -2.15
N LYS A 7 -31.91 66.61 -2.38
CA LYS A 7 -33.08 67.52 -2.41
C LYS A 7 -34.05 67.28 -3.58
N THR A 8 -33.84 66.27 -4.41
CA THR A 8 -34.61 66.01 -5.64
C THR A 8 -35.98 65.37 -5.41
N LYS A 9 -36.19 64.67 -4.28
CA LYS A 9 -37.49 64.02 -3.99
C LYS A 9 -38.59 65.01 -3.56
N LEU A 10 -38.22 66.15 -2.95
CA LEU A 10 -39.19 67.13 -2.44
C LEU A 10 -39.67 68.11 -3.52
N THR A 11 -38.82 68.44 -4.51
CA THR A 11 -39.18 69.39 -5.58
C THR A 11 -40.14 68.77 -6.60
N MET A 12 -40.01 67.47 -6.90
CA MET A 12 -40.99 66.78 -7.75
C MET A 12 -42.38 66.68 -7.10
N MET A 13 -42.48 66.59 -5.76
CA MET A 13 -43.77 66.56 -5.06
C MET A 13 -44.54 67.89 -5.13
N VAL A 14 -43.86 69.03 -5.28
CA VAL A 14 -44.51 70.35 -5.31
C VAL A 14 -45.09 70.67 -6.69
N ASP A 15 -44.43 70.26 -7.79
CA ASP A 15 -45.01 70.37 -9.14
C ASP A 15 -46.11 69.32 -9.39
N PHE A 16 -46.05 68.17 -8.71
CA PHE A 16 -47.08 67.12 -8.82
C PHE A 16 -48.44 67.51 -8.21
N LEU A 17 -48.45 68.36 -7.19
CA LEU A 17 -49.68 68.87 -6.59
C LEU A 17 -50.36 69.95 -7.44
N ALA A 18 -49.64 70.59 -8.38
CA ALA A 18 -50.20 71.56 -9.32
C ALA A 18 -50.94 70.92 -10.52
N LEU A 19 -50.67 69.64 -10.83
CA LEU A 19 -51.38 68.87 -11.86
C LEU A 19 -52.74 68.29 -11.39
N LYS A 20 -53.13 68.54 -10.14
CA LYS A 20 -54.27 67.88 -9.51
C LYS A 20 -55.66 68.39 -9.93
N LYS A 21 -55.81 69.16 -11.00
CA LYS A 21 -57.14 69.54 -11.50
C LYS A 21 -57.14 69.75 -13.01
N THR A 22 -58.10 69.07 -13.65
CA THR A 22 -58.64 69.25 -15.02
C THR A 22 -58.07 68.43 -16.17
N THR A 23 -57.89 67.11 -16.00
CA THR A 23 -58.26 66.19 -17.09
C THR A 23 -59.43 65.36 -16.61
N GLU A 24 -60.64 65.65 -17.10
CA GLU A 24 -61.78 64.77 -16.92
C GLU A 24 -61.40 63.40 -17.49
N ILE A 25 -61.41 62.37 -16.63
CA ILE A 25 -61.15 61.00 -17.06
C ILE A 25 -62.37 60.53 -17.82
N ASN A 26 -62.20 60.29 -19.12
CA ASN A 26 -63.22 59.61 -19.91
C ASN A 26 -62.86 58.13 -19.91
N GLU A 27 -63.37 57.39 -18.92
CA GLU A 27 -63.04 55.98 -18.68
C GLU A 27 -63.07 55.15 -19.97
N THR A 28 -64.09 55.34 -20.83
CA THR A 28 -64.23 54.54 -22.06
C THR A 28 -63.18 54.90 -23.11
N GLU A 29 -62.87 56.18 -23.30
CA GLU A 29 -61.88 56.63 -24.27
C GLU A 29 -60.45 56.34 -23.79
N ASP A 30 -60.17 56.56 -22.52
CA ASP A 30 -58.86 56.34 -21.91
C ASP A 30 -58.51 54.84 -21.86
N ILE A 31 -59.47 53.97 -21.52
CA ILE A 31 -59.27 52.52 -21.57
C ILE A 31 -59.04 52.04 -23.02
N LYS A 32 -59.80 52.55 -24.00
CA LYS A 32 -59.58 52.20 -25.42
C LYS A 32 -58.21 52.65 -25.90
N PHE A 33 -57.78 53.83 -25.49
CA PHE A 33 -56.44 54.36 -25.79
C PHE A 33 -55.35 53.46 -25.21
N LEU A 34 -55.48 53.03 -23.95
CA LEU A 34 -54.54 52.09 -23.33
C LEU A 34 -54.53 50.73 -24.03
N GLN A 35 -55.70 50.17 -24.36
CA GLN A 35 -55.79 48.92 -25.12
C GLN A 35 -55.05 49.02 -26.46
N GLN A 36 -55.19 50.15 -27.17
CA GLN A 36 -54.51 50.38 -28.43
C GLN A 36 -52.99 50.47 -28.26
N ILE A 37 -52.51 51.18 -27.24
CA ILE A 37 -51.07 51.27 -26.94
C ILE A 37 -50.50 49.89 -26.59
N VAL A 38 -51.18 49.13 -25.74
CA VAL A 38 -50.76 47.76 -25.39
C VAL A 38 -50.70 46.88 -26.64
N LYS A 39 -51.72 46.92 -27.51
CA LYS A 39 -51.70 46.21 -28.80
C LYS A 39 -50.52 46.63 -29.68
N CYS A 40 -50.21 47.92 -29.74
CA CYS A 40 -49.08 48.43 -30.52
C CYS A 40 -47.72 47.98 -29.96
N ILE A 41 -47.53 48.02 -28.64
CA ILE A 41 -46.30 47.53 -27.99
C ILE A 41 -46.12 46.02 -28.23
N LEU A 42 -47.21 45.25 -28.20
CA LEU A 42 -47.15 43.81 -28.41
C LEU A 42 -46.94 43.43 -29.89
N ALA A 43 -47.48 44.21 -30.83
CA ALA A 43 -47.45 43.91 -32.26
C ALA A 43 -46.14 44.30 -32.96
N ASP A 44 -45.44 45.35 -32.52
CA ASP A 44 -44.30 45.90 -33.27
C ASP A 44 -43.21 46.50 -32.38
N ASP A 45 -42.00 45.97 -32.50
CA ASP A 45 -40.82 46.39 -31.74
C ASP A 45 -40.39 47.83 -32.09
N ASN A 46 -40.71 48.32 -33.30
CA ASN A 46 -40.28 49.60 -33.85
C ASN A 46 -41.32 50.72 -33.75
N ASN A 47 -42.61 50.40 -33.65
CA ASN A 47 -43.69 51.41 -33.63
C ASN A 47 -44.03 51.94 -32.22
N ALA A 48 -43.36 51.46 -31.18
CA ALA A 48 -43.48 51.94 -29.80
C ALA A 48 -43.35 53.48 -29.69
N TYR A 49 -42.43 54.09 -30.45
CA TYR A 49 -42.14 55.53 -30.40
C TYR A 49 -43.24 56.44 -30.97
N LYS A 50 -44.31 55.88 -31.57
CA LYS A 50 -45.42 56.69 -32.12
C LYS A 50 -46.36 57.24 -31.05
N TYR A 51 -46.30 56.71 -29.82
CA TYR A 51 -47.17 57.12 -28.74
C TYR A 51 -46.40 57.89 -27.66
N ASP A 52 -47.04 58.92 -27.12
CA ASP A 52 -46.53 59.65 -25.97
C ASP A 52 -46.67 58.77 -24.71
N TYR A 53 -45.59 58.05 -24.38
CA TYR A 53 -45.51 57.19 -23.21
C TYR A 53 -45.80 57.93 -21.90
N GLN A 54 -45.43 59.21 -21.81
CA GLN A 54 -45.69 60.00 -20.62
C GLN A 54 -47.18 60.28 -20.49
N ASN A 55 -47.86 60.62 -21.60
CA ASN A 55 -49.30 60.79 -21.61
C ASN A 55 -50.04 59.48 -21.26
N ALA A 56 -49.60 58.35 -21.80
CA ALA A 56 -50.16 57.05 -21.49
C ALA A 56 -49.98 56.68 -20.01
N TYR A 57 -48.79 56.90 -19.44
CA TYR A 57 -48.52 56.72 -18.02
C TYR A 57 -49.38 57.65 -17.15
N ASN A 58 -49.47 58.93 -17.50
CA ASN A 58 -50.30 59.91 -16.77
C ASN A 58 -51.78 59.51 -16.77
N LYS A 59 -52.28 58.95 -17.88
CA LYS A 59 -53.65 58.40 -17.97
C LYS A 59 -53.83 57.20 -17.04
N VAL A 60 -52.90 56.24 -17.03
CA VAL A 60 -52.92 55.10 -16.07
C VAL A 60 -52.92 55.63 -14.64
N TYR A 61 -52.02 56.54 -14.31
CA TYR A 61 -51.88 57.13 -12.99
C TYR A 61 -53.17 57.84 -12.53
N ASN A 62 -53.76 58.67 -13.39
CA ASN A 62 -55.02 59.36 -13.09
C ASN A 62 -56.19 58.37 -12.91
N MET A 63 -56.26 57.32 -13.73
CA MET A 63 -57.26 56.25 -13.57
C MET A 63 -57.09 55.50 -12.24
N CYS A 64 -55.86 55.24 -11.81
CA CYS A 64 -55.58 54.65 -10.49
C CYS A 64 -56.06 55.58 -9.36
N LEU A 65 -55.77 56.88 -9.44
CA LEU A 65 -56.22 57.86 -8.45
C LEU A 65 -57.76 57.96 -8.35
N SER A 66 -58.46 57.70 -9.46
CA SER A 66 -59.93 57.68 -9.51
C SER A 66 -60.57 56.33 -9.16
N GLY A 67 -59.79 55.35 -8.70
CA GLY A 67 -60.31 54.04 -8.27
C GLY A 67 -60.69 53.09 -9.42
N LEU A 68 -60.26 53.37 -10.65
CA LEU A 68 -60.54 52.57 -11.85
C LEU A 68 -59.48 51.49 -12.13
N SER A 69 -58.55 51.25 -11.20
CA SER A 69 -57.44 50.31 -11.35
C SER A 69 -57.90 48.91 -11.80
N LYS A 70 -58.96 48.36 -11.20
CA LYS A 70 -59.51 47.05 -11.56
C LYS A 70 -60.02 46.99 -13.00
N ASN A 71 -60.67 48.04 -13.49
CA ASN A 71 -61.21 48.10 -14.84
C ASN A 71 -60.07 48.17 -15.87
N VAL A 72 -59.01 48.91 -15.56
CA VAL A 72 -57.77 48.94 -16.34
C VAL A 72 -57.12 47.56 -16.37
N CYS A 73 -56.97 46.88 -15.23
CA CYS A 73 -56.42 45.52 -15.17
C CYS A 73 -57.21 44.55 -16.07
N VAL A 74 -58.54 44.44 -15.88
CA VAL A 74 -59.38 43.50 -16.66
C VAL A 74 -59.28 43.78 -18.16
N SER A 75 -59.28 45.06 -18.53
CA SER A 75 -59.18 45.48 -19.92
C SER A 75 -57.83 45.13 -20.56
N VAL A 76 -56.73 45.35 -19.84
CA VAL A 76 -55.37 45.02 -20.29
C VAL A 76 -55.15 43.51 -20.30
N SER A 77 -55.61 42.78 -19.28
CA SER A 77 -55.59 41.30 -19.26
C SER A 77 -56.21 40.72 -20.52
N ARG A 78 -57.39 41.21 -20.94
CA ARG A 78 -58.05 40.73 -22.15
C ARG A 78 -57.20 40.93 -23.41
N VAL A 79 -56.52 42.08 -23.53
CA VAL A 79 -55.62 42.35 -24.67
C VAL A 79 -54.39 41.44 -24.64
N LEU A 80 -53.83 41.19 -23.46
CA LEU A 80 -52.72 40.25 -23.29
C LEU A 80 -53.14 38.82 -23.66
N GLU A 81 -54.32 38.38 -23.21
CA GLU A 81 -54.89 37.08 -23.57
C GLU A 81 -55.12 36.92 -25.08
N GLU A 82 -55.68 37.95 -25.74
CA GLU A 82 -55.84 37.98 -27.20
C GLU A 82 -54.48 37.82 -27.91
N TYR A 83 -53.46 38.54 -27.45
CA TYR A 83 -52.10 38.43 -27.98
C TYR A 83 -51.53 37.02 -27.75
N PHE A 84 -51.69 36.46 -26.55
CA PHE A 84 -51.20 35.12 -26.21
C PHE A 84 -51.85 34.02 -27.05
N GLN A 85 -53.14 34.13 -27.35
CA GLN A 85 -53.84 33.18 -28.23
C GLN A 85 -53.39 33.30 -29.69
N ALA A 86 -53.04 34.50 -30.14
CA ALA A 86 -52.51 34.75 -31.47
C ALA A 86 -51.02 34.40 -31.62
N PHE A 87 -50.28 34.32 -30.51
CA PHE A 87 -48.84 34.11 -30.49
C PHE A 87 -48.48 32.66 -30.84
N LYS A 88 -48.09 32.43 -32.10
CA LYS A 88 -47.64 31.14 -32.63
C LYS A 88 -46.32 31.30 -33.38
N PRO A 89 -45.21 31.63 -32.68
CA PRO A 89 -43.93 31.79 -33.35
C PRO A 89 -43.44 30.46 -33.88
N SER A 90 -42.71 30.50 -35.01
CA SER A 90 -41.95 29.35 -35.48
C SER A 90 -40.67 29.21 -34.66
N LEU A 91 -40.49 28.05 -34.03
CA LEU A 91 -39.27 27.69 -33.32
C LEU A 91 -38.55 26.63 -34.16
N ASN A 92 -37.46 27.01 -34.83
CA ASN A 92 -36.63 26.09 -35.60
C ASN A 92 -35.22 25.96 -35.01
N SER A 93 -34.78 26.94 -34.20
CA SER A 93 -33.46 26.99 -33.58
C SER A 93 -33.48 27.58 -32.16
N LEU A 94 -32.40 27.42 -31.41
CA LEU A 94 -32.21 28.13 -30.14
C LEU A 94 -32.03 29.64 -30.30
N GLU A 95 -31.54 30.09 -31.46
CA GLU A 95 -31.51 31.50 -31.81
C GLU A 95 -32.94 32.07 -31.92
N ASP A 96 -33.85 31.34 -32.57
CA ASP A 96 -35.27 31.74 -32.62
C ASP A 96 -35.84 31.85 -31.21
N PHE A 97 -35.56 30.87 -30.33
CA PHE A 97 -35.99 30.91 -28.93
C PHE A 97 -35.43 32.13 -28.20
N TYR A 98 -34.14 32.44 -28.37
CA TYR A 98 -33.50 33.61 -27.80
C TYR A 98 -34.17 34.91 -28.27
N ILE A 99 -34.37 35.08 -29.58
CA ILE A 99 -35.00 36.26 -30.17
C ILE A 99 -36.43 36.42 -29.66
N ILE A 100 -37.20 35.33 -29.66
CA ILE A 100 -38.58 35.30 -29.16
C ILE A 100 -38.63 35.69 -27.68
N PHE A 101 -37.78 35.08 -26.85
CA PHE A 101 -37.76 35.35 -25.43
C PHE A 101 -37.31 36.79 -25.14
N ALA A 102 -36.25 37.26 -25.80
CA ALA A 102 -35.75 38.62 -25.65
C ALA A 102 -36.79 39.67 -26.08
N SER A 103 -37.47 39.45 -27.21
CA SER A 103 -38.56 40.31 -27.70
C SER A 103 -39.73 40.34 -26.72
N VAL A 104 -40.20 39.19 -26.25
CA VAL A 104 -41.29 39.13 -25.26
C VAL A 104 -40.86 39.82 -23.96
N LYS A 105 -39.66 39.56 -23.45
CA LYS A 105 -39.14 40.20 -22.24
C LYS A 105 -39.10 41.72 -22.37
N ASP A 106 -38.53 42.25 -23.47
CA ASP A 106 -38.48 43.69 -23.72
C ASP A 106 -39.89 44.31 -23.82
N LYS A 107 -40.81 43.66 -24.53
CA LYS A 107 -42.22 44.10 -24.60
C LYS A 107 -42.85 44.20 -23.21
N PHE A 108 -42.65 43.19 -22.36
CA PHE A 108 -43.20 43.19 -21.00
C PHE A 108 -42.48 44.16 -20.06
N GLU A 109 -41.17 44.42 -20.24
CA GLU A 109 -40.45 45.46 -19.49
C GLU A 109 -40.97 46.86 -19.84
N ARG A 110 -41.23 47.13 -21.12
CA ARG A 110 -41.87 48.38 -21.58
C ARG A 110 -43.28 48.54 -21.01
N LEU A 111 -44.09 47.48 -21.05
CA LEU A 111 -45.43 47.49 -20.45
C LEU A 111 -45.35 47.69 -18.93
N ASN A 112 -44.41 47.04 -18.25
CA ASN A 112 -44.21 47.22 -16.81
C ASN A 112 -43.88 48.68 -16.46
N GLY A 113 -43.07 49.36 -17.27
CA GLY A 113 -42.82 50.80 -17.12
C GLY A 113 -44.09 51.65 -17.27
N LEU A 114 -44.94 51.33 -18.26
CA LEU A 114 -46.20 52.04 -18.50
C LEU A 114 -47.20 51.89 -17.34
N PHE A 115 -47.22 50.72 -16.70
CA PHE A 115 -48.18 50.38 -15.65
C PHE A 115 -47.58 50.39 -14.24
N LEU A 116 -46.41 51.01 -14.04
CA LEU A 116 -45.76 51.09 -12.73
C LEU A 116 -46.68 51.70 -11.65
N ALA A 117 -47.44 52.73 -12.01
CA ALA A 117 -48.43 53.35 -11.12
C ALA A 117 -49.56 52.39 -10.71
N LEU A 118 -49.95 51.47 -11.61
CA LEU A 118 -50.97 50.47 -11.35
C LEU A 118 -50.44 49.42 -10.36
N ASP A 119 -49.22 48.93 -10.60
CA ASP A 119 -48.51 47.99 -9.73
C ASP A 119 -48.29 48.55 -8.31
N GLU A 120 -47.98 49.86 -8.18
CA GLU A 120 -47.78 50.52 -6.88
C GLU A 120 -49.09 50.84 -6.14
N SER A 121 -50.14 51.22 -6.88
CA SER A 121 -51.41 51.67 -6.29
C SER A 121 -52.26 50.55 -5.66
N ASN A 122 -51.97 49.30 -6.01
CA ASN A 122 -52.87 48.19 -5.79
C ASN A 122 -52.14 47.08 -5.00
N SER A 123 -51.79 47.38 -3.75
CA SER A 123 -50.97 46.53 -2.87
C SER A 123 -51.54 45.12 -2.64
N ASP A 124 -52.86 44.97 -2.80
CA ASP A 124 -53.59 43.70 -2.61
C ASP A 124 -53.96 43.00 -3.93
N SER A 125 -53.58 43.56 -5.09
CA SER A 125 -54.01 43.00 -6.37
C SER A 125 -53.02 41.99 -6.96
N VAL A 126 -53.59 40.90 -7.44
CA VAL A 126 -52.98 39.77 -8.18
C VAL A 126 -52.34 40.21 -9.53
N PHE A 127 -52.46 41.48 -9.89
CA PHE A 127 -52.10 41.98 -11.22
C PHE A 127 -50.76 42.70 -11.21
N LYS A 128 -49.67 41.94 -11.43
CA LYS A 128 -48.36 42.48 -11.81
C LYS A 128 -48.09 42.15 -13.26
N ILE A 129 -47.81 43.15 -14.09
CA ILE A 129 -47.64 42.94 -15.53
C ILE A 129 -46.40 42.08 -15.83
N LYS A 130 -45.32 42.29 -15.08
CA LYS A 130 -44.13 41.44 -15.18
C LYS A 130 -44.44 39.96 -14.91
N ASP A 131 -45.31 39.68 -13.94
CA ASP A 131 -45.71 38.31 -13.60
C ASP A 131 -46.61 37.71 -14.69
N HIS A 132 -47.41 38.52 -15.39
CA HIS A 132 -48.20 38.07 -16.54
C HIS A 132 -47.31 37.70 -17.73
N GLY A 133 -46.26 38.48 -18.01
CA GLY A 133 -45.29 38.15 -19.06
C GLY A 133 -44.54 36.86 -18.78
N MET A 134 -44.09 36.66 -17.53
CA MET A 134 -43.44 35.41 -17.12
C MET A 134 -44.41 34.23 -17.10
N SER A 135 -45.65 34.43 -16.64
CA SER A 135 -46.69 33.39 -16.65
C SER A 135 -47.05 32.98 -18.07
N PHE A 136 -47.05 33.93 -19.01
CA PHE A 136 -47.22 33.63 -20.42
C PHE A 136 -46.07 32.81 -20.99
N LEU A 137 -44.83 33.22 -20.74
CA LEU A 137 -43.66 32.45 -21.18
C LEU A 137 -43.68 31.04 -20.58
N ARG A 138 -44.09 30.88 -19.32
CA ARG A 138 -44.31 29.58 -18.68
C ARG A 138 -45.39 28.76 -19.37
N LEU A 139 -46.54 29.36 -19.67
CA LEU A 139 -47.64 28.68 -20.38
C LEU A 139 -47.20 28.27 -21.79
N PHE A 140 -46.52 29.16 -22.52
CA PHE A 140 -46.00 28.93 -23.85
C PHE A 140 -45.04 27.73 -23.86
N VAL A 141 -44.01 27.77 -23.00
CA VAL A 141 -43.03 26.68 -22.84
C VAL A 141 -43.68 25.41 -22.26
N GLY A 142 -44.70 25.55 -21.41
CA GLY A 142 -45.39 24.46 -20.75
C GLY A 142 -46.35 23.68 -21.65
N THR A 143 -46.76 24.24 -22.80
CA THR A 143 -47.55 23.48 -23.78
C THR A 143 -46.75 22.29 -24.31
N THR A 144 -47.33 21.08 -24.25
CA THR A 144 -46.64 19.84 -24.63
C THR A 144 -45.97 19.92 -26.00
N SER A 145 -46.67 20.44 -27.02
CA SER A 145 -46.13 20.56 -28.38
C SER A 145 -44.91 21.48 -28.46
N THR A 146 -44.93 22.60 -27.75
CA THR A 146 -43.84 23.60 -27.77
C THR A 146 -42.67 23.09 -26.96
N ARG A 147 -42.93 22.51 -25.77
CA ARG A 147 -41.92 21.89 -24.93
C ARG A 147 -41.14 20.81 -25.67
N ASP A 148 -41.84 19.88 -26.31
CA ASP A 148 -41.23 18.77 -27.02
C ASP A 148 -40.42 19.26 -28.23
N THR A 149 -40.92 20.28 -28.94
CA THR A 149 -40.20 20.93 -30.05
C THR A 149 -38.93 21.61 -29.57
N ILE A 150 -39.02 22.43 -28.51
CA ILE A 150 -37.89 23.15 -27.91
C ILE A 150 -36.82 22.17 -27.42
N TYR A 151 -37.22 21.10 -26.73
CA TYR A 151 -36.28 20.07 -26.27
C TYR A 151 -35.62 19.35 -27.44
N THR A 152 -36.38 19.01 -28.47
CA THR A 152 -35.82 18.39 -29.69
C THR A 152 -34.77 19.29 -30.35
N ILE A 153 -35.07 20.59 -30.49
CA ILE A 153 -34.13 21.59 -31.04
C ILE A 153 -32.89 21.69 -30.16
N PHE A 154 -33.08 21.89 -28.85
CA PHE A 154 -32.00 22.01 -27.89
C PHE A 154 -31.05 20.82 -27.93
N PHE A 155 -31.57 19.58 -27.92
CA PHE A 155 -30.72 18.39 -27.91
C PHE A 155 -30.05 18.11 -29.26
N ASN A 156 -30.74 18.40 -30.38
CA ASN A 156 -30.12 18.29 -31.71
C ASN A 156 -28.96 19.27 -31.86
N GLU A 157 -29.16 20.53 -31.47
CA GLU A 157 -28.11 21.54 -31.47
C GLU A 157 -27.02 21.21 -30.44
N LEU A 158 -27.36 20.62 -29.29
CA LEU A 158 -26.38 20.22 -28.26
C LEU A 158 -25.44 19.14 -28.82
N LYS A 159 -25.99 18.15 -29.53
CA LYS A 159 -25.22 17.10 -30.21
C LYS A 159 -24.29 17.69 -31.28
N GLN A 160 -24.77 18.65 -32.06
CA GLN A 160 -23.95 19.36 -33.04
C GLN A 160 -22.84 20.18 -32.37
N MET A 161 -23.18 20.96 -31.33
CA MET A 161 -22.23 21.77 -30.58
C MET A 161 -21.16 20.89 -29.91
N HIS A 162 -21.53 19.76 -29.31
CA HIS A 162 -20.61 18.80 -28.73
C HIS A 162 -19.60 18.30 -29.78
N SER A 163 -20.08 17.95 -30.98
CA SER A 163 -19.22 17.54 -32.09
C SER A 163 -18.29 18.65 -32.57
N LYS A 164 -18.78 19.90 -32.73
CA LYS A 164 -17.97 21.06 -33.10
C LYS A 164 -16.92 21.41 -32.04
N ASN A 165 -17.28 21.30 -30.76
CA ASN A 165 -16.37 21.62 -29.65
C ASN A 165 -15.17 20.67 -29.62
N LYS A 166 -15.35 19.39 -29.95
CA LYS A 166 -14.23 18.44 -30.12
C LYS A 166 -13.22 18.89 -31.19
N HIS A 167 -13.69 19.66 -32.18
CA HIS A 167 -12.86 20.23 -33.26
C HIS A 167 -12.46 21.69 -33.01
N ASN A 168 -12.82 22.30 -31.87
CA ASN A 168 -12.64 23.72 -31.55
C ASN A 168 -13.32 24.67 -32.56
N GLU A 169 -14.44 24.27 -33.16
CA GLU A 169 -15.15 25.02 -34.21
C GLU A 169 -16.41 25.76 -33.70
N CYS A 170 -16.64 25.76 -32.38
CA CYS A 170 -17.86 26.35 -31.82
C CYS A 170 -17.80 27.89 -31.80
N LEU A 171 -18.84 28.55 -32.31
CA LEU A 171 -18.95 30.01 -32.27
C LEU A 171 -19.39 30.48 -30.88
N SER A 172 -18.89 31.63 -30.43
CA SER A 172 -19.24 32.20 -29.12
C SER A 172 -20.72 32.57 -28.99
N THR A 173 -21.37 32.89 -30.11
CA THR A 173 -22.80 33.20 -30.19
C THR A 173 -23.67 31.98 -29.93
N GLU A 174 -23.33 30.82 -30.52
CA GLU A 174 -24.02 29.55 -30.29
C GLU A 174 -23.97 29.16 -28.81
N ILE A 175 -22.78 29.26 -28.20
CA ILE A 175 -22.58 29.03 -26.75
C ILE A 175 -23.45 29.98 -25.92
N GLY A 176 -23.56 31.25 -26.34
CA GLY A 176 -24.42 32.24 -25.70
C GLY A 176 -25.90 31.83 -25.69
N HIS A 177 -26.42 31.32 -26.81
CA HIS A 177 -27.81 30.86 -26.90
C HIS A 177 -28.07 29.65 -25.99
N PHE A 178 -27.12 28.72 -25.89
CA PHE A 178 -27.20 27.56 -24.99
C PHE A 178 -27.22 27.96 -23.51
N LYS A 179 -26.30 28.82 -23.08
CA LYS A 179 -26.27 29.32 -21.70
C LYS A 179 -27.57 30.03 -21.35
N PHE A 180 -28.02 30.90 -22.25
CA PHE A 180 -29.28 31.61 -22.09
C PHE A 180 -30.46 30.64 -21.96
N PHE A 181 -30.51 29.61 -22.80
CA PHE A 181 -31.56 28.60 -22.74
C PHE A 181 -31.61 27.91 -21.38
N ILE A 182 -30.48 27.38 -20.90
CA ILE A 182 -30.39 26.64 -19.63
C ILE A 182 -30.80 27.54 -18.46
N GLU A 183 -30.26 28.77 -18.40
CA GLU A 183 -30.52 29.72 -17.32
C GLU A 183 -32.00 30.12 -17.24
N ASN A 184 -32.65 30.35 -18.38
CA ASN A 184 -34.04 30.81 -18.41
C ASN A 184 -35.04 29.65 -18.27
N MET A 185 -34.72 28.47 -18.81
CA MET A 185 -35.61 27.31 -18.73
C MET A 185 -35.80 26.82 -17.29
N GLU A 186 -34.81 27.00 -16.42
CA GLU A 186 -34.96 26.75 -14.97
C GLU A 186 -36.09 27.57 -14.34
N VAL A 187 -36.34 28.78 -14.85
CA VAL A 187 -37.39 29.70 -14.35
C VAL A 187 -38.75 29.47 -15.03
N LEU A 188 -38.73 28.91 -16.25
CA LEU A 188 -39.91 28.73 -17.09
C LEU A 188 -40.61 27.39 -16.91
N VAL A 189 -39.89 26.35 -16.50
CA VAL A 189 -40.50 25.02 -16.30
C VAL A 189 -40.94 24.88 -14.85
N GLU A 190 -42.16 24.36 -14.64
CA GLU A 190 -42.73 24.13 -13.30
C GLU A 190 -41.87 23.17 -12.45
N THR A 191 -41.18 22.25 -13.13
CA THR A 191 -40.24 21.29 -12.56
C THR A 191 -38.83 21.49 -13.14
N PRO A 192 -37.99 22.36 -12.54
CA PRO A 192 -36.65 22.68 -13.03
C PRO A 192 -35.76 21.44 -13.25
N ASN A 193 -35.95 20.39 -12.45
CA ASN A 193 -35.21 19.14 -12.56
C ASN A 193 -35.45 18.40 -13.88
N LEU A 194 -36.59 18.58 -14.53
CA LEU A 194 -36.94 17.86 -15.76
C LEU A 194 -35.95 18.14 -16.90
N ILE A 195 -35.44 19.38 -17.01
CA ILE A 195 -34.44 19.75 -18.02
C ILE A 195 -33.11 19.06 -17.72
N TYR A 196 -32.71 19.04 -16.45
CA TYR A 196 -31.46 18.43 -16.03
C TYR A 196 -31.50 16.91 -16.15
N ASP A 197 -32.61 16.25 -15.81
CA ASP A 197 -32.81 14.81 -16.00
C ASP A 197 -32.74 14.45 -17.49
N GLN A 198 -33.39 15.24 -18.34
CA GLN A 198 -33.35 15.03 -19.78
C GLN A 198 -31.96 15.32 -20.37
N LEU A 199 -31.23 16.29 -19.81
CA LEU A 199 -29.83 16.56 -20.17
C LEU A 199 -28.94 15.37 -19.83
N ILE A 200 -29.06 14.83 -18.62
CA ILE A 200 -28.32 13.64 -18.17
C ILE A 200 -28.61 12.46 -19.09
N MET A 201 -29.88 12.18 -19.40
CA MET A 201 -30.27 11.11 -20.33
C MET A 201 -29.67 11.29 -21.73
N ASN A 202 -29.64 12.51 -22.26
CA ASN A 202 -29.06 12.75 -23.58
C ASN A 202 -27.54 12.61 -23.59
N PHE A 203 -26.84 13.03 -22.53
CA PHE A 203 -25.41 12.73 -22.43
C PHE A 203 -25.17 11.22 -22.28
N GLU A 204 -26.00 10.50 -21.54
CA GLU A 204 -25.93 9.04 -21.44
C GLU A 204 -26.04 8.37 -22.82
N THR A 205 -26.97 8.81 -23.68
CA THR A 205 -27.08 8.28 -25.05
C THR A 205 -25.89 8.68 -25.93
N LEU A 206 -25.42 9.92 -25.84
CA LEU A 206 -24.21 10.37 -26.56
C LEU A 206 -22.97 9.55 -26.18
N PHE A 207 -22.76 9.34 -24.89
CA PHE A 207 -21.65 8.53 -24.37
C PHE A 207 -21.77 7.07 -24.78
N ALA A 208 -22.98 6.50 -24.80
CA ALA A 208 -23.20 5.12 -25.24
C ALA A 208 -22.87 4.94 -26.74
N GLU A 209 -23.27 5.88 -27.60
CA GLU A 209 -22.93 5.88 -29.02
C GLU A 209 -21.41 6.01 -29.24
N GLU A 210 -20.77 6.92 -28.49
CA GLU A 210 -19.33 7.15 -28.59
C GLU A 210 -18.51 5.96 -28.05
N SER A 211 -18.93 5.33 -26.95
CA SER A 211 -18.30 4.12 -26.41
C SER A 211 -18.27 3.00 -27.44
N LEU A 212 -19.39 2.73 -28.12
CA LEU A 212 -19.46 1.70 -29.15
C LEU A 212 -18.53 1.99 -30.34
N SER A 213 -18.35 3.27 -30.69
CA SER A 213 -17.41 3.68 -31.74
C SER A 213 -15.96 3.45 -31.31
N ILE A 214 -15.63 3.80 -30.06
CA ILE A 214 -14.28 3.68 -29.52
C ILE A 214 -13.90 2.21 -29.30
N GLU A 215 -14.80 1.40 -28.76
CA GLU A 215 -14.59 -0.05 -28.56
C GLU A 215 -14.27 -0.79 -29.87
N ARG A 216 -14.85 -0.33 -30.99
CA ARG A 216 -14.62 -0.94 -32.31
C ARG A 216 -13.30 -0.51 -32.95
N ASN A 217 -12.82 0.67 -32.63
CA ASN A 217 -11.77 1.34 -33.39
C ASN A 217 -10.44 1.50 -32.63
N CYS A 218 -10.44 1.38 -31.29
CA CYS A 218 -9.24 1.58 -30.48
C CYS A 218 -8.71 0.26 -29.92
N GLY A 219 -7.39 0.11 -29.94
CA GLY A 219 -6.73 -0.95 -29.18
C GLY A 219 -6.88 -0.74 -27.67
N LEU A 220 -6.77 -1.81 -26.89
CA LEU A 220 -6.86 -1.81 -25.42
C LEU A 220 -6.05 -0.69 -24.75
N VAL A 221 -4.80 -0.48 -25.19
CA VAL A 221 -3.88 0.52 -24.62
C VAL A 221 -4.33 1.96 -24.94
N GLU A 222 -4.80 2.19 -26.16
CA GLU A 222 -5.25 3.50 -26.66
C GLU A 222 -6.60 3.90 -26.04
N TYR A 223 -7.47 2.92 -25.79
CA TYR A 223 -8.78 3.08 -25.18
C TYR A 223 -8.71 3.89 -23.87
N TYR A 224 -7.78 3.55 -22.98
CA TYR A 224 -7.61 4.23 -21.69
C TYR A 224 -7.18 5.69 -21.85
N THR A 225 -6.14 5.95 -22.66
CA THR A 225 -5.63 7.31 -22.86
C THR A 225 -6.66 8.20 -23.54
N LEU A 226 -7.44 7.62 -24.46
CA LEU A 226 -8.54 8.31 -25.12
C LEU A 226 -9.65 8.67 -24.12
N ILE A 227 -10.09 7.74 -23.25
CA ILE A 227 -11.10 8.03 -22.22
C ILE A 227 -10.67 9.16 -21.30
N LEU A 228 -9.41 9.18 -20.85
CA LEU A 228 -8.94 10.26 -19.99
C LEU A 228 -9.01 11.63 -20.68
N ARG A 229 -8.62 11.70 -21.95
CA ARG A 229 -8.74 12.94 -22.73
C ARG A 229 -10.19 13.33 -22.93
N LEU A 230 -11.06 12.37 -23.21
CA LEU A 230 -12.49 12.59 -23.34
C LEU A 230 -13.09 13.10 -22.04
N TYR A 231 -12.79 12.49 -20.89
CA TYR A 231 -13.26 12.96 -19.60
C TYR A 231 -12.85 14.42 -19.31
N GLN A 232 -11.59 14.77 -19.59
CA GLN A 232 -11.11 16.16 -19.44
C GLN A 232 -11.82 17.12 -20.41
N HIS A 233 -12.03 16.69 -21.65
CA HIS A 233 -12.78 17.45 -22.64
C HIS A 233 -14.22 17.68 -22.16
N GLU A 234 -14.92 16.63 -21.72
CA GLU A 234 -16.29 16.70 -21.20
C GLU A 234 -16.37 17.60 -19.97
N TYR A 235 -15.46 17.47 -19.01
CA TYR A 235 -15.41 18.36 -17.85
C TYR A 235 -15.29 19.83 -18.28
N THR A 236 -14.38 20.12 -19.21
CA THR A 236 -14.15 21.48 -19.72
C THR A 236 -15.36 22.00 -20.49
N PHE A 237 -16.03 21.15 -21.26
CA PHE A 237 -17.24 21.47 -22.00
C PHE A 237 -18.42 21.77 -21.05
N LEU A 238 -18.70 20.89 -20.09
CA LEU A 238 -19.80 21.05 -19.13
C LEU A 238 -19.60 22.29 -18.26
N LYS A 239 -18.37 22.52 -17.77
CA LYS A 239 -18.05 23.64 -16.87
C LYS A 239 -17.81 24.96 -17.60
N GLY A 240 -17.00 24.95 -18.66
CA GLY A 240 -16.61 26.16 -19.38
C GLY A 240 -17.65 26.60 -20.41
N THR A 241 -18.07 25.66 -21.25
CA THR A 241 -18.97 25.92 -22.37
C THR A 241 -20.43 25.99 -21.93
N LEU A 242 -20.91 25.04 -21.13
CA LEU A 242 -22.32 25.04 -20.69
C LEU A 242 -22.56 25.75 -19.35
N ASN A 243 -21.52 25.94 -18.53
CA ASN A 243 -21.62 26.56 -17.20
C ASN A 243 -22.66 25.87 -16.30
N LEU A 244 -22.71 24.54 -16.32
CA LEU A 244 -23.65 23.77 -15.50
C LEU A 244 -23.30 23.84 -14.02
N LYS A 245 -24.32 23.69 -13.16
CA LYS A 245 -24.14 23.53 -11.71
C LYS A 245 -23.38 22.24 -11.40
N ASP A 246 -22.56 22.26 -10.35
CA ASP A 246 -21.66 21.15 -10.00
C ASP A 246 -22.41 19.82 -9.76
N ASN A 247 -23.62 19.86 -9.22
CA ASN A 247 -24.43 18.66 -8.99
C ASN A 247 -24.85 17.97 -10.28
N VAL A 248 -25.31 18.74 -11.27
CA VAL A 248 -25.72 18.22 -12.59
C VAL A 248 -24.50 17.72 -13.36
N MET A 249 -23.40 18.48 -13.33
CA MET A 249 -22.14 18.06 -13.92
C MET A 249 -21.66 16.74 -13.31
N GLY A 250 -21.77 16.59 -11.98
CA GLY A 250 -21.48 15.34 -11.27
C GLY A 250 -22.27 14.16 -11.82
N SER A 251 -23.60 14.30 -11.93
CA SER A 251 -24.46 13.23 -12.50
C SER A 251 -24.12 12.88 -13.95
N ILE A 252 -23.77 13.86 -14.79
CA ILE A 252 -23.37 13.60 -16.18
C ILE A 252 -22.03 12.85 -16.23
N LEU A 253 -21.05 13.27 -15.45
CA LEU A 253 -19.73 12.63 -15.39
C LEU A 253 -19.78 11.23 -14.74
N GLU A 254 -20.75 10.99 -13.86
CA GLU A 254 -21.05 9.66 -13.34
C GLU A 254 -21.56 8.75 -14.48
N LYS A 255 -22.50 9.21 -15.31
CA LYS A 255 -22.94 8.46 -16.51
C LYS A 255 -21.81 8.19 -17.50
N PHE A 256 -20.92 9.16 -17.72
CA PHE A 256 -19.72 8.95 -18.51
C PHE A 256 -18.90 7.79 -17.93
N THR A 257 -18.70 7.78 -16.61
CA THR A 257 -17.90 6.79 -15.92
C THR A 257 -18.53 5.40 -15.99
N ASP A 258 -19.84 5.31 -15.77
CA ASP A 258 -20.58 4.05 -15.89
C ASP A 258 -20.41 3.41 -17.26
N ILE A 259 -20.52 4.22 -18.32
CA ILE A 259 -20.47 3.75 -19.71
C ILE A 259 -19.05 3.41 -20.14
N PHE A 260 -18.10 4.34 -19.97
CA PHE A 260 -16.77 4.18 -20.55
C PHE A 260 -15.85 3.31 -19.70
N ILE A 261 -16.05 3.29 -18.37
CA ILE A 261 -15.13 2.68 -17.40
C ILE A 261 -15.76 1.45 -16.77
N VAL A 262 -16.91 1.58 -16.11
CA VAL A 262 -17.53 0.47 -15.35
C VAL A 262 -17.97 -0.65 -16.28
N LYS A 263 -18.74 -0.34 -17.32
CA LYS A 263 -19.23 -1.32 -18.29
C LYS A 263 -18.11 -2.06 -19.03
N ASN A 264 -17.00 -1.35 -19.28
CA ASN A 264 -15.84 -1.90 -19.99
C ASN A 264 -14.68 -2.31 -19.05
N SER A 265 -14.94 -2.37 -17.75
CA SER A 265 -13.91 -2.67 -16.74
C SER A 265 -13.26 -4.03 -16.94
N SER A 266 -14.00 -5.05 -17.34
CA SER A 266 -13.47 -6.38 -17.66
C SER A 266 -12.48 -6.36 -18.83
N MET A 267 -12.71 -5.52 -19.84
CA MET A 267 -11.79 -5.31 -20.95
C MET A 267 -10.54 -4.56 -20.47
N MET A 268 -10.71 -3.50 -19.67
CA MET A 268 -9.61 -2.71 -19.09
C MET A 268 -8.74 -3.54 -18.12
N LEU A 269 -9.34 -4.53 -17.46
CA LEU A 269 -8.73 -5.51 -16.57
C LEU A 269 -8.38 -6.83 -17.28
N SER A 270 -8.20 -6.83 -18.59
CA SER A 270 -7.74 -8.04 -19.28
C SER A 270 -6.26 -8.33 -18.96
N GLU A 271 -5.92 -9.62 -18.90
CA GLU A 271 -4.58 -10.13 -18.59
C GLU A 271 -3.50 -9.55 -19.52
N THR A 272 -3.85 -9.33 -20.80
CA THR A 272 -2.98 -8.71 -21.82
C THR A 272 -2.64 -7.25 -21.51
N MET A 273 -3.56 -6.50 -20.88
CA MET A 273 -3.36 -5.11 -20.48
C MET A 273 -2.40 -5.03 -19.28
N PHE A 274 -2.58 -5.89 -18.29
CA PHE A 274 -1.77 -5.89 -17.06
C PHE A 274 -0.33 -6.33 -17.30
N VAL A 275 -0.12 -7.30 -18.21
CA VAL A 275 1.22 -7.78 -18.58
C VAL A 275 1.95 -6.81 -19.54
N SER A 276 1.23 -6.08 -20.40
CA SER A 276 1.82 -5.08 -21.31
C SER A 276 2.06 -3.71 -20.68
N MET A 277 1.54 -3.47 -19.47
CA MET A 277 1.87 -2.31 -18.64
C MET A 277 3.27 -2.47 -18.01
N THR A 278 4.32 -2.28 -18.81
CA THR A 278 5.68 -2.05 -18.28
C THR A 278 5.72 -0.82 -17.37
N ASP A 279 6.68 -0.78 -16.43
CA ASP A 279 6.79 0.11 -15.25
C ASP A 279 6.41 1.60 -15.44
N GLU A 280 6.65 2.21 -16.60
CA GLU A 280 6.26 3.61 -16.87
C GLU A 280 4.74 3.81 -17.01
N LEU A 281 4.04 2.83 -17.57
CA LEU A 281 2.60 2.91 -17.83
C LEU A 281 1.78 2.64 -16.56
N LEU A 282 2.27 1.75 -15.69
CA LEU A 282 1.66 1.46 -14.39
C LEU A 282 1.67 2.71 -13.50
N ASN A 283 2.79 3.44 -13.48
CA ASN A 283 2.94 4.70 -12.72
C ASN A 283 2.03 5.83 -13.24
N ALA A 284 1.78 5.91 -14.55
CA ALA A 284 0.93 6.95 -15.13
C ALA A 284 -0.58 6.64 -14.98
N LYS A 285 -0.98 5.37 -15.06
CA LYS A 285 -2.40 4.93 -15.07
C LYS A 285 -3.02 4.75 -13.67
N ILE A 286 -2.19 4.48 -12.67
CA ILE A 286 -2.60 4.21 -11.28
C ILE A 286 -2.45 5.46 -10.39
N ASN A 287 -2.25 6.63 -11.00
CA ASN A 287 -2.25 7.91 -10.28
C ASN A 287 -3.51 8.75 -10.51
N ASN A 288 -4.46 8.29 -11.34
CA ASN A 288 -5.71 9.02 -11.51
C ASN A 288 -6.71 8.60 -10.44
N LYS A 289 -6.68 9.37 -9.34
CA LYS A 289 -7.38 9.14 -8.07
C LYS A 289 -8.79 8.59 -8.22
N TYR A 290 -9.56 9.14 -9.15
CA TYR A 290 -10.96 8.78 -9.35
C TYR A 290 -11.13 7.47 -10.13
N LEU A 291 -10.31 7.24 -11.16
CA LEU A 291 -10.50 6.12 -12.07
C LEU A 291 -10.24 4.77 -11.40
N ILE A 292 -9.27 4.72 -10.49
CA ILE A 292 -8.89 3.51 -9.76
C ILE A 292 -10.04 3.05 -8.87
N ASP A 293 -10.68 3.98 -8.16
CA ASP A 293 -11.81 3.68 -7.28
C ASP A 293 -13.02 3.16 -8.08
N TYR A 294 -13.23 3.66 -9.31
CA TYR A 294 -14.27 3.15 -10.21
C TYR A 294 -13.94 1.80 -10.86
N ILE A 295 -12.66 1.47 -11.06
CA ILE A 295 -12.25 0.14 -11.53
C ILE A 295 -12.36 -0.89 -10.39
N TYR A 296 -12.06 -0.47 -9.16
CA TYR A 296 -12.09 -1.27 -7.92
C TYR A 296 -13.48 -1.35 -7.25
N ILE A 297 -14.52 -1.55 -8.05
CA ILE A 297 -15.85 -1.89 -7.51
C ILE A 297 -15.89 -3.33 -6.98
N ASP A 298 -16.77 -3.63 -6.03
CA ASP A 298 -16.91 -4.94 -5.37
C ASP A 298 -16.93 -6.14 -6.35
N GLN A 299 -17.49 -5.94 -7.54
CA GLN A 299 -17.57 -6.98 -8.59
C GLN A 299 -16.21 -7.34 -9.21
N ASN A 300 -15.27 -6.38 -9.22
CA ASN A 300 -13.97 -6.51 -9.88
C ASN A 300 -12.83 -6.87 -8.92
N ILE A 301 -13.02 -6.70 -7.60
CA ILE A 301 -11.99 -7.01 -6.59
C ILE A 301 -11.33 -8.38 -6.83
N PRO A 302 -12.09 -9.49 -6.99
CA PRO A 302 -11.47 -10.80 -7.17
C PRO A 302 -10.62 -10.89 -8.45
N LEU A 303 -11.03 -10.20 -9.52
CA LEU A 303 -10.29 -10.15 -10.77
C LEU A 303 -8.97 -9.40 -10.59
N VAL A 304 -9.01 -8.19 -10.03
CA VAL A 304 -7.80 -7.39 -9.83
C VAL A 304 -6.83 -8.07 -8.86
N ASP A 305 -7.35 -8.66 -7.78
CA ASP A 305 -6.55 -9.44 -6.83
C ASP A 305 -5.83 -10.59 -7.54
N ASN A 306 -6.55 -11.37 -8.37
CA ASN A 306 -5.95 -12.46 -9.13
C ASN A 306 -4.88 -11.97 -10.13
N MET A 307 -5.12 -10.86 -10.81
CA MET A 307 -4.14 -10.29 -11.75
C MET A 307 -2.89 -9.80 -11.03
N TYR A 308 -3.04 -9.12 -9.90
CA TYR A 308 -1.91 -8.68 -9.10
C TYR A 308 -1.12 -9.88 -8.56
N LYS A 309 -1.80 -10.93 -8.09
CA LYS A 309 -1.18 -12.22 -7.74
C LYS A 309 -0.40 -12.82 -8.91
N MET A 310 -0.95 -12.80 -10.12
CA MET A 310 -0.27 -13.32 -11.32
C MET A 310 0.96 -12.51 -11.68
N TYR A 311 0.87 -11.17 -11.65
CA TYR A 311 2.00 -10.27 -11.87
C TYR A 311 3.13 -10.52 -10.87
N LEU A 312 2.83 -10.56 -9.57
CA LEU A 312 3.85 -10.82 -8.54
C LEU A 312 4.54 -12.18 -8.77
N ASN A 313 3.76 -13.21 -9.10
CA ASN A 313 4.31 -14.53 -9.42
C ASN A 313 5.17 -14.53 -10.70
N GLN A 314 4.79 -13.77 -11.73
CA GLN A 314 5.55 -13.66 -12.97
C GLN A 314 6.86 -12.88 -12.76
N SER A 315 6.81 -11.76 -12.04
CA SER A 315 7.97 -10.96 -11.66
C SER A 315 8.95 -11.77 -10.82
N LEU A 316 8.43 -12.50 -9.82
CA LEU A 316 9.25 -13.42 -9.02
C LEU A 316 9.93 -14.49 -9.91
N ARG A 317 9.17 -15.16 -10.79
CA ARG A 317 9.74 -16.17 -11.71
C ARG A 317 10.82 -15.60 -12.62
N SER A 318 10.60 -14.40 -13.16
CA SER A 318 11.56 -13.70 -14.03
C SER A 318 12.87 -13.40 -13.29
N GLN A 319 12.78 -12.88 -12.06
CA GLN A 319 13.96 -12.59 -11.23
C GLN A 319 14.65 -13.87 -10.75
N LEU A 320 13.90 -14.91 -10.38
CA LEU A 320 14.46 -16.20 -9.98
C LEU A 320 15.23 -16.90 -11.12
N PHE A 321 14.81 -16.73 -12.38
CA PHE A 321 15.53 -17.28 -13.53
C PHE A 321 16.98 -16.77 -13.62
N GLN A 322 17.27 -15.60 -13.04
CA GLN A 322 18.60 -15.00 -13.04
C GLN A 322 19.53 -15.60 -11.96
N VAL A 323 18.99 -16.41 -11.03
CA VAL A 323 19.76 -17.02 -9.95
C VAL A 323 20.10 -18.47 -10.30
N ASP A 324 21.39 -18.78 -10.50
CA ASP A 324 21.83 -20.15 -10.75
C ASP A 324 21.76 -20.99 -9.47
N THR A 325 20.79 -21.89 -9.41
CA THR A 325 20.58 -22.82 -8.30
C THR A 325 21.10 -24.23 -8.57
N LYS A 326 21.61 -24.54 -9.77
CA LYS A 326 21.85 -25.93 -10.20
C LYS A 326 23.25 -26.47 -9.88
N ASN A 327 24.20 -25.63 -9.48
CA ASN A 327 25.62 -26.02 -9.34
C ASN A 327 26.28 -25.51 -8.05
N ILE A 328 25.72 -25.84 -6.88
CA ILE A 328 26.30 -25.48 -5.58
C ILE A 328 27.39 -26.50 -5.20
N ALA A 329 28.65 -26.21 -5.55
CA ALA A 329 29.78 -27.10 -5.26
C ALA A 329 30.41 -26.85 -3.89
N ASN A 330 30.24 -25.66 -3.32
CA ASN A 330 30.86 -25.29 -2.04
C ASN A 330 30.02 -24.34 -1.19
N LYS A 331 30.41 -24.20 0.08
CA LYS A 331 29.74 -23.35 1.08
C LYS A 331 29.64 -21.88 0.66
N ARG A 332 30.63 -21.35 -0.06
CA ARG A 332 30.64 -19.94 -0.50
C ARG A 332 29.55 -19.70 -1.56
N GLN A 333 29.44 -20.60 -2.53
CA GLN A 333 28.37 -20.56 -3.54
C GLN A 333 27.00 -20.72 -2.90
N TYR A 334 26.86 -21.60 -1.91
CA TYR A 334 25.61 -21.75 -1.15
C TYR A 334 25.19 -20.43 -0.49
N ILE A 335 26.13 -19.77 0.20
CA ILE A 335 25.89 -18.47 0.85
C ILE A 335 25.45 -17.43 -0.19
N GLU A 336 26.14 -17.36 -1.33
CA GLU A 336 25.83 -16.42 -2.40
C GLU A 336 24.42 -16.65 -2.98
N VAL A 337 24.04 -17.91 -3.22
CA VAL A 337 22.71 -18.27 -3.72
C VAL A 337 21.63 -17.90 -2.70
N VAL A 338 21.82 -18.24 -1.42
CA VAL A 338 20.86 -17.88 -0.35
C VAL A 338 20.69 -16.36 -0.26
N SER A 339 21.79 -15.59 -0.29
CA SER A 339 21.72 -14.13 -0.29
C SER A 339 21.00 -13.58 -1.52
N LYS A 340 21.28 -14.08 -2.73
CA LYS A 340 20.60 -13.64 -3.95
C LYS A 340 19.10 -13.94 -3.92
N LEU A 341 18.71 -15.14 -3.49
CA LEU A 341 17.31 -15.53 -3.39
C LEU A 341 16.54 -14.67 -2.40
N THR A 342 17.10 -14.43 -1.21
CA THR A 342 16.46 -13.55 -0.22
C THR A 342 16.38 -12.12 -0.73
N ASN A 343 17.43 -11.60 -1.36
CA ASN A 343 17.43 -10.23 -1.90
C ASN A 343 16.36 -10.02 -2.98
N VAL A 344 16.18 -10.99 -3.89
CA VAL A 344 15.09 -10.97 -4.89
C VAL A 344 13.73 -10.83 -4.20
N LEU A 345 13.51 -11.63 -3.14
CA LEU A 345 12.25 -11.61 -2.39
C LEU A 345 12.03 -10.27 -1.67
N LEU A 346 13.05 -9.77 -0.97
CA LEU A 346 12.99 -8.52 -0.23
C LEU A 346 12.79 -7.32 -1.16
N GLN A 347 13.48 -7.31 -2.30
CA GLN A 347 13.35 -6.26 -3.31
C GLN A 347 11.94 -6.23 -3.88
N LEU A 348 11.42 -7.38 -4.32
CA LEU A 348 10.06 -7.47 -4.84
C LEU A 348 9.03 -7.01 -3.80
N TYR A 349 9.21 -7.37 -2.52
CA TYR A 349 8.30 -6.97 -1.46
C TYR A 349 8.30 -5.46 -1.24
N ARG A 350 9.50 -4.85 -1.17
CA ARG A 350 9.68 -3.41 -0.97
C ARG A 350 9.16 -2.60 -2.15
N GLU A 351 9.48 -2.99 -3.37
CA GLU A 351 8.99 -2.32 -4.58
C GLU A 351 7.46 -2.38 -4.68
N SER A 352 6.88 -3.54 -4.32
CA SER A 352 5.42 -3.70 -4.28
C SER A 352 4.78 -2.86 -3.19
N LEU A 353 5.38 -2.78 -2.01
CA LEU A 353 4.87 -1.98 -0.89
C LEU A 353 4.98 -0.48 -1.17
N ASP A 354 6.12 -0.02 -1.69
CA ASP A 354 6.29 1.37 -2.14
C ASP A 354 5.25 1.73 -3.22
N PHE A 355 5.05 0.85 -4.20
CA PHE A 355 4.03 1.04 -5.22
C PHE A 355 2.63 1.20 -4.61
N VAL A 356 2.26 0.36 -3.63
CA VAL A 356 0.95 0.44 -2.96
C VAL A 356 0.81 1.66 -2.04
N GLU A 357 1.89 2.14 -1.43
CA GLU A 357 1.84 3.25 -0.46
C GLU A 357 2.04 4.63 -1.07
N THR A 358 3.00 4.78 -1.98
CA THR A 358 3.43 6.08 -2.49
C THR A 358 2.89 6.38 -3.88
N LYS A 359 2.73 5.34 -4.72
CA LYS A 359 2.35 5.49 -6.14
C LYS A 359 0.86 5.29 -6.40
N LEU A 360 0.16 4.57 -5.53
CA LEU A 360 -1.28 4.36 -5.57
C LEU A 360 -2.00 5.47 -4.78
N ARG A 361 -2.55 6.46 -5.49
CA ARG A 361 -3.32 7.56 -4.87
C ARG A 361 -4.82 7.33 -5.06
N SER A 362 -5.48 6.55 -4.20
CA SER A 362 -6.97 6.42 -4.18
C SER A 362 -7.66 7.53 -3.38
N THR A 363 -8.96 7.80 -3.58
CA THR A 363 -9.71 8.75 -2.74
C THR A 363 -9.91 8.27 -1.33
N ASP A 364 -10.17 6.97 -1.17
CA ASP A 364 -10.68 6.41 0.09
C ASP A 364 -9.70 5.45 0.77
N ASN A 365 -8.47 5.33 0.24
CA ASN A 365 -7.45 4.36 0.64
C ASN A 365 -7.92 2.88 0.60
N TYR A 366 -9.11 2.61 0.05
CA TYR A 366 -9.72 1.29 0.01
C TYR A 366 -8.90 0.33 -0.85
N VAL A 367 -8.56 0.77 -2.07
CA VAL A 367 -7.71 0.01 -2.99
C VAL A 367 -6.35 -0.31 -2.38
N ASN A 368 -5.73 0.67 -1.71
CA ASN A 368 -4.44 0.47 -1.05
C ASN A 368 -4.55 -0.58 0.07
N ARG A 369 -5.66 -0.62 0.81
CA ARG A 369 -5.91 -1.66 1.83
C ARG A 369 -6.10 -3.02 1.18
N CYS A 370 -6.92 -3.15 0.14
CA CYS A 370 -7.15 -4.42 -0.56
C CYS A 370 -5.85 -4.98 -1.13
N LEU A 371 -5.08 -4.17 -1.87
CA LEU A 371 -3.80 -4.60 -2.43
C LEU A 371 -2.75 -4.95 -1.37
N LYS A 372 -2.75 -4.27 -0.21
CA LYS A 372 -1.92 -4.68 0.94
C LYS A 372 -2.31 -6.06 1.48
N VAL A 373 -3.60 -6.37 1.54
CA VAL A 373 -4.08 -7.71 1.92
C VAL A 373 -3.63 -8.74 0.90
N VAL A 374 -3.81 -8.48 -0.40
CA VAL A 374 -3.34 -9.38 -1.46
C VAL A 374 -1.83 -9.58 -1.40
N LEU A 375 -1.06 -8.50 -1.20
CA LEU A 375 0.39 -8.59 -1.03
C LEU A 375 0.74 -9.49 0.15
N ARG A 376 0.12 -9.27 1.31
CA ARG A 376 0.33 -10.11 2.50
C ARG A 376 -0.02 -11.57 2.21
N ASP A 377 -1.12 -11.84 1.54
CA ASP A 377 -1.58 -13.18 1.20
C ASP A 377 -0.61 -13.88 0.25
N VAL A 378 -0.11 -13.21 -0.79
CA VAL A 378 0.86 -13.77 -1.74
C VAL A 378 2.14 -14.19 -1.03
N TYR A 379 2.69 -13.32 -0.19
CA TYR A 379 3.93 -13.61 0.52
C TYR A 379 3.72 -14.66 1.61
N SER A 380 2.58 -14.62 2.31
CA SER A 380 2.15 -15.68 3.24
C SER A 380 2.08 -17.03 2.52
N ASP A 381 1.39 -17.10 1.38
CA ASP A 381 1.31 -18.31 0.57
C ASP A 381 2.70 -18.76 0.15
N LEU A 382 3.57 -17.84 -0.27
CA LEU A 382 4.95 -18.14 -0.70
C LEU A 382 5.78 -18.79 0.41
N VAL A 383 5.76 -18.22 1.63
CA VAL A 383 6.55 -18.75 2.75
C VAL A 383 5.97 -20.05 3.33
N ASN A 384 4.66 -20.24 3.18
CA ASN A 384 3.95 -21.42 3.67
C ASN A 384 3.82 -22.56 2.65
N THR A 385 4.20 -22.34 1.39
CA THR A 385 4.04 -23.34 0.32
C THR A 385 5.34 -24.09 0.02
N ASP A 386 5.29 -25.43 0.10
CA ASP A 386 6.40 -26.32 -0.30
C ASP A 386 6.48 -26.56 -1.82
N LYS A 387 5.51 -26.05 -2.59
CA LYS A 387 5.33 -26.36 -4.02
C LYS A 387 6.34 -25.68 -4.95
N ILE A 388 7.21 -24.81 -4.45
CA ILE A 388 8.23 -24.14 -5.28
C ILE A 388 9.41 -25.10 -5.43
N THR A 389 9.24 -26.07 -6.33
CA THR A 389 10.18 -27.13 -6.69
C THR A 389 11.43 -26.66 -7.45
N PHE A 390 11.57 -25.35 -7.68
CA PHE A 390 12.60 -24.79 -8.58
C PHE A 390 13.89 -24.34 -7.89
N LEU A 391 13.97 -24.34 -6.55
CA LEU A 391 15.09 -23.70 -5.86
C LEU A 391 16.33 -24.58 -5.71
N ASN A 392 16.29 -25.90 -5.92
CA ASN A 392 17.44 -26.83 -5.87
C ASN A 392 18.43 -26.63 -4.70
N VAL A 393 17.97 -26.03 -3.60
CA VAL A 393 18.72 -25.82 -2.36
C VAL A 393 18.09 -26.76 -1.33
N GLU A 394 18.91 -27.58 -0.65
CA GLU A 394 18.42 -28.57 0.31
C GLU A 394 17.47 -27.92 1.34
N GLN A 395 16.23 -28.46 1.44
CA GLN A 395 15.06 -27.94 2.18
C GLN A 395 14.31 -26.79 1.47
N ASN A 396 13.55 -27.12 0.41
CA ASN A 396 12.70 -26.27 -0.47
C ASN A 396 11.67 -25.36 0.25
N GLN A 397 12.10 -24.49 1.16
CA GLN A 397 11.23 -23.67 1.99
C GLN A 397 11.78 -22.25 2.06
N TRP A 398 11.03 -21.28 1.52
CA TRP A 398 11.39 -19.87 1.52
C TRP A 398 11.72 -19.34 2.91
N PHE A 399 10.93 -19.71 3.92
CA PHE A 399 11.18 -19.29 5.29
C PHE A 399 12.52 -19.80 5.82
N MET A 400 12.93 -21.04 5.48
CA MET A 400 14.24 -21.57 5.86
C MET A 400 15.38 -20.80 5.19
N ILE A 401 15.21 -20.41 3.91
CA ILE A 401 16.18 -19.58 3.19
C ILE A 401 16.35 -18.22 3.89
N ILE A 402 15.24 -17.58 4.29
CA ILE A 402 15.26 -16.31 5.04
C ILE A 402 15.98 -16.49 6.39
N VAL A 403 15.68 -17.54 7.14
CA VAL A 403 16.32 -17.81 8.44
C VAL A 403 17.82 -18.07 8.29
N LYS A 404 18.23 -18.82 7.27
CA LYS A 404 19.65 -19.03 6.95
C LYS A 404 20.32 -17.74 6.52
N TYR A 405 19.62 -16.90 5.76
CA TYR A 405 20.12 -15.59 5.38
C TYR A 405 20.37 -14.71 6.61
N MET A 406 19.44 -14.67 7.56
CA MET A 406 19.63 -13.93 8.83
C MET A 406 20.86 -14.44 9.60
N ASP A 407 21.07 -15.75 9.70
CA ASP A 407 22.26 -16.32 10.36
C ASP A 407 23.56 -15.99 9.62
N ILE A 408 23.57 -16.11 8.28
CA ILE A 408 24.70 -15.71 7.44
C ILE A 408 25.02 -14.22 7.65
N PHE A 409 23.99 -13.39 7.65
CA PHE A 409 24.09 -11.95 7.79
C PHE A 409 24.77 -11.56 9.10
N ILE A 410 24.31 -12.11 10.23
CA ILE A 410 24.91 -11.86 11.55
C ILE A 410 26.37 -12.33 11.59
N ASN A 411 26.66 -13.49 10.99
CA ASN A 411 28.01 -14.04 10.96
C ASN A 411 28.99 -13.24 10.09
N ILE A 412 28.53 -12.59 9.02
CA ILE A 412 29.36 -11.69 8.20
C ILE A 412 29.60 -10.37 8.94
N ASN A 413 28.60 -9.87 9.66
CA ASN A 413 28.60 -8.55 10.31
C ASN A 413 29.02 -8.61 11.80
N ARG A 414 29.93 -9.53 12.16
CA ARG A 414 30.38 -9.72 13.55
C ARG A 414 31.10 -8.52 14.15
N GLU A 415 31.86 -7.79 13.34
CA GLU A 415 32.71 -6.67 13.78
C GLU A 415 32.20 -5.29 13.31
N THR A 416 31.17 -5.27 12.46
CA THR A 416 30.65 -4.03 11.88
C THR A 416 29.72 -3.30 12.86
N LEU A 417 29.92 -1.99 13.00
CA LEU A 417 28.98 -1.08 13.66
C LEU A 417 27.63 -1.12 12.96
N ILE A 418 26.55 -1.14 13.74
CA ILE A 418 25.17 -1.17 13.23
C ILE A 418 24.91 0.09 12.38
N LYS A 419 24.52 -0.11 11.11
CA LYS A 419 24.04 0.95 10.22
C LYS A 419 22.52 0.85 10.08
N ASN A 420 21.81 1.98 9.98
CA ASN A 420 20.34 1.98 9.82
C ASN A 420 19.84 1.08 8.66
N ILE A 421 20.58 1.07 7.53
CA ILE A 421 20.24 0.25 6.35
C ILE A 421 20.18 -1.26 6.67
N VAL A 422 21.01 -1.73 7.62
CA VAL A 422 21.07 -3.12 8.05
C VAL A 422 19.82 -3.52 8.85
N ILE A 423 19.29 -2.57 9.64
CA ILE A 423 18.11 -2.79 10.48
C ILE A 423 16.87 -2.97 9.59
N ASP A 424 16.70 -2.11 8.57
CA ASP A 424 15.55 -2.16 7.68
C ASP A 424 15.43 -3.49 6.92
N GLU A 425 16.56 -4.10 6.57
CA GLU A 425 16.61 -5.42 5.93
C GLU A 425 16.15 -6.54 6.86
N MET A 426 16.66 -6.57 8.09
CA MET A 426 16.22 -7.56 9.08
C MET A 426 14.76 -7.36 9.47
N THR A 427 14.28 -6.12 9.57
CA THR A 427 12.87 -5.78 9.79
C THR A 427 12.00 -6.35 8.68
N THR A 428 12.41 -6.19 7.42
CA THR A 428 11.66 -6.74 6.28
C THR A 428 11.63 -8.28 6.32
N CYS A 429 12.74 -8.94 6.64
CA CYS A 429 12.79 -10.39 6.83
C CYS A 429 11.82 -10.87 7.91
N VAL A 430 11.79 -10.20 9.07
CA VAL A 430 10.89 -10.55 10.18
C VAL A 430 9.42 -10.33 9.80
N GLN A 431 9.10 -9.24 9.10
CA GLN A 431 7.76 -8.96 8.60
C GLN A 431 7.26 -10.03 7.62
N LEU A 432 8.14 -10.55 6.75
CA LEU A 432 7.79 -11.67 5.88
C LEU A 432 7.55 -12.97 6.66
N LEU A 433 8.33 -13.22 7.71
CA LEU A 433 8.18 -14.41 8.57
C LEU A 433 6.95 -14.34 9.48
N ASP A 434 6.40 -13.15 9.76
CA ASP A 434 5.13 -13.00 10.50
C ASP A 434 3.95 -13.67 9.77
N GLY A 435 4.02 -13.80 8.44
CA GLY A 435 3.00 -14.49 7.64
C GLY A 435 2.98 -16.01 7.77
N LEU A 436 3.83 -16.63 8.59
CA LEU A 436 3.90 -18.09 8.72
C LEU A 436 2.68 -18.69 9.43
N LEU A 437 2.26 -19.86 8.96
CA LEU A 437 1.31 -20.72 9.67
C LEU A 437 1.92 -21.24 10.98
N VAL A 438 1.08 -21.53 11.97
CA VAL A 438 1.46 -21.92 13.34
C VAL A 438 2.61 -22.94 13.37
N ASN A 439 2.47 -24.05 12.64
CA ASN A 439 3.44 -25.15 12.63
C ASN A 439 4.82 -24.74 12.07
N ARG A 440 4.85 -23.91 11.02
CA ARG A 440 6.09 -23.40 10.43
C ARG A 440 6.70 -22.33 11.30
N TYR A 441 5.88 -21.52 11.94
CA TYR A 441 6.35 -20.53 12.88
C TYR A 441 7.06 -21.20 14.06
N GLU A 442 6.48 -22.24 14.67
CA GLU A 442 7.13 -23.02 15.73
C GLU A 442 8.49 -23.57 15.25
N THR A 443 8.52 -24.16 14.06
CA THR A 443 9.77 -24.64 13.44
C THR A 443 10.79 -23.50 13.24
N PHE A 444 10.34 -22.33 12.80
CA PHE A 444 11.19 -21.15 12.66
C PHE A 444 11.82 -20.75 14.00
N VAL A 445 11.01 -20.65 15.06
CA VAL A 445 11.49 -20.28 16.40
C VAL A 445 12.51 -21.29 16.91
N GLU A 446 12.25 -22.59 16.79
CA GLU A 446 13.17 -23.65 17.21
C GLU A 446 14.50 -23.60 16.44
N VAL A 447 14.43 -23.42 15.11
CA VAL A 447 15.62 -23.32 14.26
C VAL A 447 16.41 -22.07 14.60
N TYR A 448 15.74 -20.92 14.75
CA TYR A 448 16.40 -19.66 15.10
C TYR A 448 17.02 -19.73 16.50
N ASP A 449 16.33 -20.30 17.49
CA ASP A 449 16.86 -20.52 18.84
C ASP A 449 18.13 -21.38 18.80
N THR A 450 18.11 -22.45 18.02
CA THR A 450 19.27 -23.34 17.85
C THR A 450 20.46 -22.60 17.23
N LEU A 451 20.21 -21.74 16.24
CA LEU A 451 21.25 -20.91 15.61
C LEU A 451 21.80 -19.86 16.57
N LEU A 452 20.93 -19.18 17.33
CA LEU A 452 21.31 -18.25 18.39
C LEU A 452 22.18 -18.93 19.45
N ASN A 453 21.76 -20.11 19.94
CA ASN A 453 22.52 -20.90 20.90
C ASN A 453 23.93 -21.19 20.38
N LYS A 454 24.04 -21.61 19.12
CA LYS A 454 25.34 -21.88 18.48
C LYS A 454 26.22 -20.63 18.38
N ARG A 455 25.66 -19.46 18.03
CA ARG A 455 26.41 -18.20 17.93
C ARG A 455 26.89 -17.71 19.29
N LEU A 456 26.04 -17.75 20.32
CA LEU A 456 26.41 -17.36 21.69
C LEU A 456 27.44 -18.33 22.30
N MET A 457 27.34 -19.63 22.02
CA MET A 457 28.29 -20.63 22.51
C MET A 457 29.61 -20.67 21.72
N SER A 458 29.68 -20.06 20.53
CA SER A 458 30.91 -19.96 19.73
C SER A 458 32.04 -19.24 20.47
N SER A 459 33.29 -19.69 20.28
CA SER A 459 34.48 -19.03 20.82
C SER A 459 34.86 -17.75 20.07
N GLN A 460 34.36 -17.58 18.84
CA GLN A 460 34.68 -16.42 17.98
C GLN A 460 33.87 -15.15 18.32
N GLY A 461 32.99 -15.22 19.33
CA GLY A 461 32.05 -14.14 19.65
C GLY A 461 30.94 -13.94 18.61
N THR A 462 29.91 -13.20 19.00
CA THR A 462 28.85 -12.69 18.12
C THR A 462 28.64 -11.20 18.40
N ASN A 463 28.06 -10.47 17.45
CA ASN A 463 27.71 -9.06 17.65
C ASN A 463 26.45 -8.98 18.52
N ILE A 464 26.65 -8.76 19.82
CA ILE A 464 25.55 -8.80 20.80
C ILE A 464 24.53 -7.70 20.57
N GLU A 465 24.96 -6.51 20.16
CA GLU A 465 24.02 -5.41 19.87
C GLU A 465 23.10 -5.79 18.71
N LEU A 466 23.65 -6.36 17.63
CA LEU A 466 22.87 -6.81 16.49
C LEU A 466 21.88 -7.92 16.87
N GLU A 467 22.31 -8.88 17.70
CA GLU A 467 21.43 -9.96 18.20
C GLU A 467 20.27 -9.39 19.04
N GLN A 468 20.54 -8.40 19.91
CA GLN A 468 19.50 -7.72 20.69
C GLN A 468 18.52 -6.98 19.79
N THR A 469 19.02 -6.24 18.79
CA THR A 469 18.16 -5.53 17.84
C THR A 469 17.26 -6.49 17.08
N ILE A 470 17.78 -7.62 16.59
CA ILE A 470 16.96 -8.60 15.85
C ILE A 470 15.88 -9.20 16.75
N ILE A 471 16.18 -9.53 18.01
CA ILE A 471 15.17 -10.02 18.95
C ILE A 471 14.12 -8.94 19.24
N GLN A 472 14.51 -7.67 19.38
CA GLN A 472 13.56 -6.57 19.55
C GLN A 472 12.65 -6.38 18.33
N ILE A 473 13.20 -6.50 17.12
CA ILE A 473 12.42 -6.48 15.88
C ILE A 473 11.42 -7.65 15.88
N MET A 474 11.85 -8.87 16.25
CA MET A 474 10.96 -10.03 16.37
C MET A 474 9.85 -9.78 17.39
N ASP A 475 10.16 -9.28 18.59
CA ASP A 475 9.15 -8.98 19.63
C ASP A 475 8.16 -7.89 19.21
N THR A 476 8.59 -6.93 18.39
CA THR A 476 7.76 -5.81 17.92
C THR A 476 6.86 -6.19 16.74
N HIS A 477 7.40 -6.93 15.76
CA HIS A 477 6.74 -7.17 14.47
C HIS A 477 6.04 -8.52 14.37
N MET A 478 6.40 -9.51 15.19
CA MET A 478 5.76 -10.82 15.14
C MET A 478 4.46 -10.84 15.97
N ASN A 479 3.43 -11.43 15.38
CA ASN A 479 2.07 -11.38 15.89
C ASN A 479 1.94 -12.15 17.23
N PRO A 480 1.44 -11.49 18.31
CA PRO A 480 1.29 -12.11 19.62
C PRO A 480 0.17 -13.16 19.68
N GLN A 481 -0.66 -13.31 18.64
CA GLN A 481 -1.77 -14.26 18.60
C GLN A 481 -1.36 -15.72 18.83
N TYR A 482 -0.07 -16.04 18.73
CA TYR A 482 0.44 -17.39 18.96
C TYR A 482 0.98 -17.67 20.37
N GLY A 483 0.82 -16.75 21.34
CA GLY A 483 0.99 -17.00 22.80
C GLY A 483 2.37 -17.55 23.24
N ARG A 484 2.61 -18.85 23.03
CA ARG A 484 3.89 -19.55 23.27
C ARG A 484 5.08 -18.84 22.61
N ASN A 485 4.84 -18.30 21.43
CA ASN A 485 5.87 -17.72 20.59
C ASN A 485 6.48 -16.43 21.17
N LYS A 486 5.70 -15.66 21.95
CA LYS A 486 6.22 -14.45 22.62
C LYS A 486 7.10 -14.81 23.82
N GLU A 487 6.74 -15.87 24.54
CA GLU A 487 7.56 -16.40 25.64
C GLU A 487 8.89 -16.92 25.11
N ASP A 488 8.90 -17.56 23.94
CA ASP A 488 10.11 -18.05 23.28
C ASP A 488 11.04 -16.91 22.84
N ILE A 489 10.52 -15.86 22.21
CA ILE A 489 11.31 -14.66 21.83
C ILE A 489 11.84 -13.95 23.08
N THR A 490 11.02 -13.84 24.14
CA THR A 490 11.45 -13.28 25.43
C THR A 490 12.58 -14.13 26.03
N ARG A 491 12.47 -15.46 25.98
CA ARG A 491 13.50 -16.39 26.42
C ARG A 491 14.80 -16.19 25.64
N MET A 492 14.74 -16.02 24.32
CA MET A 492 15.93 -15.68 23.50
C MET A 492 16.59 -14.38 23.99
N GLY A 493 15.82 -13.35 24.30
CA GLY A 493 16.35 -12.10 24.86
C GLY A 493 17.03 -12.28 26.21
N LEU A 494 16.48 -13.14 27.07
CA LEU A 494 17.08 -13.50 28.36
C LEU A 494 18.39 -14.29 28.19
N LYS A 495 18.53 -15.13 27.14
CA LYS A 495 19.80 -15.80 26.82
C LYS A 495 20.92 -14.83 26.50
N ILE A 496 20.63 -13.76 25.75
CA ILE A 496 21.63 -12.72 25.48
C ILE A 496 22.05 -12.04 26.79
N LYS A 497 21.10 -11.76 27.68
CA LYS A 497 21.39 -11.18 28.99
C LYS A 497 22.25 -12.11 29.85
N ASP A 498 21.97 -13.41 29.85
CA ASP A 498 22.81 -14.42 30.51
C ASP A 498 24.24 -14.41 29.96
N TYR A 499 24.40 -14.39 28.63
CA TYR A 499 25.71 -14.31 27.99
C TYR A 499 26.49 -13.06 28.43
N LEU A 500 25.86 -11.89 28.43
CA LEU A 500 26.48 -10.64 28.90
C LEU A 500 26.86 -10.68 30.38
N ASN A 501 26.01 -11.26 31.22
CA ASN A 501 26.30 -11.45 32.64
C ASN A 501 27.44 -12.44 32.85
N SER A 502 27.52 -13.48 32.02
CA SER A 502 28.62 -14.43 32.03
C SER A 502 29.94 -13.75 31.71
N LYS A 503 29.98 -12.91 30.66
CA LYS A 503 31.19 -12.14 30.31
C LYS A 503 31.66 -11.28 31.48
N LYS A 504 30.74 -10.53 32.11
CA LYS A 504 31.05 -9.74 33.33
C LYS A 504 31.54 -10.59 34.50
N THR A 505 31.10 -11.83 34.59
CA THR A 505 31.52 -12.76 35.65
C THR A 505 32.91 -13.32 35.36
N ASN A 506 33.21 -13.61 34.10
CA ASN A 506 34.56 -13.99 33.65
C ASN A 506 35.55 -12.86 33.85
N ASP A 507 35.19 -11.61 33.51
CA ASP A 507 36.07 -10.45 33.72
C ASP A 507 36.47 -10.34 35.22
N LYS A 508 35.51 -10.53 36.12
CA LYS A 508 35.78 -10.57 37.57
C LYS A 508 36.61 -11.77 38.02
N TYR A 509 36.45 -12.92 37.36
CA TYR A 509 37.23 -14.11 37.67
C TYR A 509 38.67 -13.97 37.18
N SER A 510 38.89 -13.41 35.98
CA SER A 510 40.21 -13.13 35.44
C SER A 510 41.00 -12.13 36.29
N ASP A 511 40.32 -11.16 36.91
CA ASP A 511 40.96 -10.26 37.88
C ASP A 511 41.48 -11.00 39.13
N SER A 512 40.93 -12.19 39.42
CA SER A 512 41.26 -12.99 40.62
C SER A 512 42.27 -14.12 40.38
N VAL A 513 42.53 -14.49 39.13
CA VAL A 513 43.38 -15.64 38.76
C VAL A 513 44.38 -15.24 37.68
N ILE A 514 45.69 -15.43 37.95
CA ILE A 514 46.79 -14.93 37.10
C ILE A 514 47.25 -15.97 36.05
N GLU A 515 47.07 -17.27 36.30
CA GLU A 515 47.79 -18.32 35.56
C GLU A 515 46.98 -19.00 34.43
N THR A 516 45.65 -18.92 34.42
CA THR A 516 44.82 -19.60 33.40
C THR A 516 43.78 -18.67 32.78
N ASN A 517 43.82 -18.54 31.45
CA ASN A 517 42.79 -17.82 30.72
C ASN A 517 41.55 -18.71 30.58
N THR A 518 40.42 -18.28 31.12
CA THR A 518 39.18 -19.05 31.14
C THR A 518 38.01 -18.23 30.63
N ASP A 519 37.20 -18.81 29.74
CA ASP A 519 35.95 -18.21 29.26
C ASP A 519 34.77 -19.11 29.65
N VAL A 520 34.33 -18.99 30.91
CA VAL A 520 33.22 -19.79 31.44
C VAL A 520 31.88 -19.16 31.03
N LYS A 521 31.02 -19.94 30.37
CA LYS A 521 29.66 -19.51 29.99
C LYS A 521 28.64 -20.02 31.00
N ILE A 522 28.14 -19.11 31.84
CA ILE A 522 27.11 -19.38 32.85
C ILE A 522 25.74 -19.22 32.19
N LEU A 523 25.00 -20.33 32.13
CA LEU A 523 23.71 -20.43 31.46
C LEU A 523 22.62 -20.71 32.48
N ASN A 524 21.49 -19.99 32.44
CA ASN A 524 20.34 -20.34 33.25
C ASN A 524 19.61 -21.56 32.67
N GLU A 525 19.51 -22.64 33.46
CA GLU A 525 18.88 -23.90 33.03
C GLU A 525 17.49 -23.71 32.40
N PHE A 526 16.68 -22.79 32.94
CA PHE A 526 15.33 -22.52 32.43
C PHE A 526 15.30 -21.94 31.01
N PHE A 527 16.30 -21.15 30.64
CA PHE A 527 16.33 -20.54 29.31
C PHE A 527 17.00 -21.44 28.29
N TRP A 528 17.93 -22.29 28.73
CA TRP A 528 18.80 -23.10 27.89
C TRP A 528 18.46 -24.60 27.91
N THR A 529 17.19 -24.94 28.21
CA THR A 529 16.70 -26.34 28.34
C THR A 529 17.15 -27.24 27.21
N ALA A 530 17.08 -26.78 25.96
CA ALA A 530 17.53 -27.52 24.77
C ALA A 530 19.01 -27.97 24.82
N LEU A 531 19.89 -27.22 25.51
CA LEU A 531 21.30 -27.61 25.70
C LEU A 531 21.51 -28.53 26.91
N VAL A 532 20.64 -28.43 27.92
CA VAL A 532 20.79 -29.14 29.21
C VAL A 532 20.20 -30.55 29.14
N ASP A 533 19.08 -30.73 28.46
CA ASP A 533 18.33 -32.00 28.38
C ASP A 533 18.93 -32.98 27.37
N ASN A 534 19.65 -32.47 26.37
CA ASN A 534 20.32 -33.27 25.36
C ASN A 534 21.66 -33.82 25.87
N GLU A 535 21.68 -35.12 26.20
CA GLU A 535 22.87 -36.00 26.28
C GLU A 535 23.84 -35.86 27.48
N ASN A 536 23.63 -34.95 28.44
CA ASN A 536 24.49 -34.84 29.63
C ASN A 536 24.66 -36.15 30.42
N HIS A 537 23.68 -37.05 30.36
CA HIS A 537 23.73 -38.34 31.05
C HIS A 537 24.88 -39.24 30.59
N LYS A 538 25.42 -39.06 29.38
CA LYS A 538 26.50 -39.92 28.86
C LYS A 538 27.88 -39.55 29.40
N LEU A 539 28.05 -38.35 29.94
CA LEU A 539 29.33 -37.81 30.39
C LEU A 539 29.39 -37.59 31.93
N SER A 540 28.35 -37.97 32.67
CA SER A 540 28.23 -37.68 34.12
C SER A 540 29.24 -38.43 35.00
N ASN A 541 29.78 -39.55 34.52
CA ASN A 541 30.67 -40.42 35.29
C ASN A 541 32.12 -40.43 34.77
N ILE A 542 32.52 -39.39 34.02
CA ILE A 542 33.88 -39.30 33.46
C ILE A 542 34.88 -38.98 34.57
N VAL A 543 36.06 -39.60 34.46
CA VAL A 543 37.21 -39.25 35.30
C VAL A 543 37.92 -38.04 34.67
N ILE A 544 37.91 -36.92 35.37
CA ILE A 544 38.51 -35.66 34.91
C ILE A 544 39.97 -35.59 35.38
N PRO A 545 40.93 -35.30 34.49
CA PRO A 545 42.33 -35.06 34.86
C PRO A 545 42.51 -33.96 35.91
N ASP A 546 43.49 -34.13 36.81
CA ASP A 546 43.74 -33.20 37.92
C ASP A 546 43.87 -31.73 37.50
N PRO A 547 44.62 -31.36 36.43
CA PRO A 547 44.74 -29.95 36.03
C PRO A 547 43.41 -29.31 35.65
N LEU A 548 42.50 -30.07 35.03
CA LEU A 548 41.17 -29.58 34.66
C LEU A 548 40.23 -29.54 35.87
N LYS A 549 40.40 -30.47 36.82
CA LYS A 549 39.66 -30.51 38.07
C LYS A 549 39.99 -29.31 38.97
N ASP A 550 41.25 -28.86 38.97
CA ASP A 550 41.66 -27.66 39.68
C ASP A 550 41.00 -26.41 39.07
N CYS A 551 40.97 -26.32 37.74
CA CYS A 551 40.27 -25.23 37.04
C CYS A 551 38.77 -25.17 37.40
N ILE A 552 38.09 -26.33 37.45
CA ILE A 552 36.70 -26.44 37.88
C ILE A 552 36.54 -25.94 39.31
N THR A 553 37.36 -26.47 40.23
CA THR A 553 37.25 -26.22 41.67
C THR A 553 37.50 -24.75 42.00
N ASN A 554 38.48 -24.13 41.33
CA ASN A 554 38.80 -22.71 41.48
C ASN A 554 37.62 -21.83 41.04
N PHE A 555 37.03 -22.13 39.88
CA PHE A 555 35.87 -21.38 39.40
C PHE A 555 34.64 -21.59 40.29
N GLU A 556 34.33 -22.82 40.71
CA GLU A 556 33.22 -23.11 41.62
C GLU A 556 33.38 -22.37 42.96
N THR A 557 34.60 -22.34 43.50
CA THR A 557 34.90 -21.61 44.74
C THR A 557 34.67 -20.11 44.57
N PHE A 558 35.12 -19.53 43.46
CA PHE A 558 34.88 -18.12 43.12
C PHE A 558 33.37 -17.84 42.95
N TYR A 559 32.67 -18.70 42.21
CA TYR A 559 31.26 -18.50 41.90
C TYR A 559 30.39 -18.62 43.14
N ASN A 560 30.63 -19.62 43.99
CA ASN A 560 29.89 -19.83 45.24
C ASN A 560 30.11 -18.68 46.24
N LYS A 561 31.31 -18.08 46.28
CA LYS A 561 31.57 -16.87 47.07
C LYS A 561 30.83 -15.65 46.54
N SER A 562 30.69 -15.55 45.22
CA SER A 562 30.06 -14.40 44.55
C SER A 562 28.54 -14.48 44.50
N TYR A 563 27.99 -15.71 44.43
CA TYR A 563 26.58 -15.99 44.28
C TYR A 563 26.12 -17.06 45.27
N ASN A 564 25.74 -16.62 46.47
CA ASN A 564 25.18 -17.51 47.48
C ASN A 564 23.92 -18.22 46.92
N THR A 565 23.77 -19.51 47.25
CA THR A 565 22.59 -20.37 46.98
C THR A 565 22.41 -20.94 45.57
N ARG A 566 23.35 -20.71 44.63
CA ARG A 566 23.28 -21.29 43.28
C ARG A 566 24.14 -22.55 43.16
N ASN A 567 23.60 -23.58 42.49
CA ASN A 567 24.35 -24.79 42.14
C ASN A 567 24.78 -24.73 40.68
N ILE A 568 25.98 -25.22 40.38
CA ILE A 568 26.53 -25.26 39.01
C ILE A 568 26.49 -26.69 38.51
N LYS A 569 26.16 -26.85 37.22
CA LYS A 569 26.29 -28.10 36.47
C LYS A 569 27.10 -27.83 35.22
N TRP A 570 28.18 -28.59 35.03
CA TRP A 570 29.06 -28.42 33.88
C TRP A 570 28.56 -29.18 32.65
N LEU A 571 28.58 -28.50 31.50
CA LEU A 571 28.23 -29.08 30.19
C LEU A 571 29.50 -29.41 29.39
N TYR A 572 30.17 -30.51 29.75
CA TYR A 572 31.48 -30.89 29.22
C TYR A 572 31.55 -31.03 27.68
N GLN A 573 30.42 -31.32 27.02
CA GLN A 573 30.33 -31.45 25.57
C GLN A 573 30.61 -30.15 24.80
N TYR A 574 30.47 -28.98 25.44
CA TYR A 574 30.71 -27.67 24.82
C TYR A 574 32.09 -27.10 25.14
N TRP A 575 32.91 -27.82 25.89
CA TRP A 575 34.22 -27.36 26.30
C TRP A 575 35.24 -27.49 25.17
N LEU A 576 36.01 -26.43 25.00
CA LEU A 576 37.17 -26.35 24.13
C LEU A 576 38.36 -25.96 25.01
N ILE A 577 39.43 -26.75 24.96
CA ILE A 577 40.63 -26.55 25.78
C ILE A 577 41.80 -26.29 24.85
N GLU A 578 42.56 -25.24 25.15
CA GLU A 578 43.77 -24.86 24.44
C GLU A 578 44.96 -25.04 25.37
N PHE A 579 45.95 -25.79 24.92
CA PHE A 579 47.18 -26.03 25.68
C PHE A 579 48.36 -26.20 24.75
N ASP A 580 49.54 -25.81 25.24
CA ASP A 580 50.80 -25.98 24.53
C ASP A 580 51.39 -27.35 24.85
N HIS A 581 51.86 -28.03 23.81
CA HIS A 581 52.54 -29.31 23.92
C HIS A 581 53.79 -29.34 23.05
N VAL A 582 54.90 -29.81 23.63
CA VAL A 582 56.18 -29.93 22.93
C VAL A 582 56.23 -31.30 22.26
N ILE A 583 56.38 -31.31 20.93
CA ILE A 583 56.57 -32.53 20.15
C ILE A 583 57.89 -32.41 19.40
N GLY A 584 58.86 -33.26 19.76
CA GLY A 584 60.25 -33.10 19.32
C GLY A 584 60.82 -31.78 19.86
N ASP A 585 61.30 -30.92 18.95
CA ASP A 585 61.90 -29.61 19.29
C ASP A 585 60.94 -28.43 19.09
N LYS A 586 59.68 -28.67 18.74
CA LYS A 586 58.71 -27.62 18.40
C LYS A 586 57.52 -27.61 19.37
N VAL A 587 57.10 -26.41 19.75
CA VAL A 587 55.90 -26.19 20.58
C VAL A 587 54.69 -26.03 19.65
N TYR A 588 53.63 -26.80 19.91
CA TYR A 588 52.36 -26.69 19.22
C TYR A 588 51.26 -26.31 20.20
N THR A 589 50.42 -25.36 19.83
CA THR A 589 49.19 -25.03 20.59
C THR A 589 48.05 -25.88 20.05
N LEU A 590 47.54 -26.78 20.88
CA LEU A 590 46.48 -27.71 20.53
C LEU A 590 45.15 -27.21 21.08
N SER A 591 44.16 -27.01 20.21
CA SER A 591 42.79 -26.63 20.56
C SER A 591 41.88 -27.85 20.35
N MET A 592 41.44 -28.47 21.44
CA MET A 592 40.75 -29.77 21.43
C MET A 592 39.42 -29.74 22.23
N PRO A 593 38.38 -30.46 21.78
CA PRO A 593 37.18 -30.71 22.59
C PRO A 593 37.52 -31.51 23.85
N PHE A 594 36.77 -31.33 24.93
CA PHE A 594 37.06 -31.95 26.24
C PHE A 594 37.35 -33.45 26.21
N VAL A 595 36.52 -34.24 25.54
CA VAL A 595 36.72 -35.70 25.43
C VAL A 595 38.06 -36.02 24.74
N SER A 596 38.41 -35.26 23.70
CA SER A 596 39.70 -35.38 23.01
C SER A 596 40.85 -35.03 23.95
N THR A 597 40.72 -33.95 24.73
CA THR A 597 41.74 -33.51 25.69
C THR A 597 42.02 -34.53 26.77
N ILE A 598 40.99 -35.18 27.34
CA ILE A 598 41.18 -36.23 28.35
C ILE A 598 41.96 -37.41 27.78
N ILE A 599 41.58 -37.87 26.58
CA ILE A 599 42.28 -38.99 25.93
C ILE A 599 43.73 -38.60 25.64
N PHE A 600 43.96 -37.39 25.13
CA PHE A 600 45.30 -36.90 24.81
C PHE A 600 46.17 -36.71 26.07
N TYR A 601 45.59 -36.25 27.18
CA TYR A 601 46.26 -36.15 28.47
C TYR A 601 46.84 -37.50 28.93
N HIS A 602 46.08 -38.59 28.78
CA HIS A 602 46.59 -39.91 29.13
C HIS A 602 47.65 -40.42 28.15
N LEU A 603 47.60 -40.03 26.87
CA LEU A 603 48.63 -40.34 25.89
C LEU A 603 49.94 -39.58 26.14
N ILE A 604 49.88 -38.36 26.69
CA ILE A 604 51.08 -37.60 27.07
C ILE A 604 51.76 -38.22 28.30
N ASN A 605 50.97 -38.65 29.29
CA ASN A 605 51.48 -39.09 30.59
C ASN A 605 51.87 -40.59 30.64
N ASN A 606 51.70 -41.33 29.55
CA ASN A 606 52.02 -42.75 29.48
C ASN A 606 52.72 -43.06 28.15
N ASP A 607 53.81 -43.82 28.18
CA ASP A 607 54.57 -44.16 26.97
C ASP A 607 53.73 -44.91 25.94
N TYR A 608 52.81 -45.77 26.39
CA TYR A 608 51.91 -46.54 25.55
C TYR A 608 50.54 -46.67 26.22
N VAL A 609 49.48 -46.44 25.46
CA VAL A 609 48.11 -46.57 25.97
C VAL A 609 47.27 -47.42 25.02
N SER A 610 46.54 -48.39 25.57
CA SER A 610 45.56 -49.18 24.82
C SER A 610 44.14 -48.65 24.98
N VAL A 611 43.24 -49.03 24.08
CA VAL A 611 41.81 -48.67 24.18
C VAL A 611 41.21 -49.16 25.50
N LYS A 612 41.58 -50.37 25.94
CA LYS A 612 41.14 -50.94 27.23
C LYS A 612 41.62 -50.09 28.41
N MET A 613 42.87 -49.64 28.37
CA MET A 613 43.44 -48.77 29.41
C MET A 613 42.75 -47.41 29.44
N LEU A 614 42.53 -46.76 28.29
CA LEU A 614 41.79 -45.50 28.21
C LEU A 614 40.37 -45.64 28.77
N LYS A 615 39.67 -46.73 28.47
CA LYS A 615 38.34 -46.98 29.01
C LYS A 615 38.34 -47.06 30.53
N GLN A 616 39.34 -47.71 31.13
CA GLN A 616 39.47 -47.80 32.59
C GLN A 616 39.84 -46.47 33.23
N LEU A 617 40.77 -45.73 32.62
CA LEU A 617 41.26 -44.46 33.16
C LEU A 617 40.24 -43.33 33.06
N THR A 618 39.46 -43.28 31.97
CA THR A 618 38.57 -42.14 31.66
C THR A 618 37.10 -42.43 31.92
N ASN A 619 36.73 -43.71 32.00
CA ASN A 619 35.33 -44.18 32.00
C ASN A 619 34.53 -43.71 30.77
N LEU A 620 35.19 -43.42 29.64
CA LEU A 620 34.54 -43.03 28.39
C LEU A 620 33.99 -44.23 27.59
N PRO A 621 32.90 -44.04 26.81
CA PRO A 621 32.41 -45.07 25.90
C PRO A 621 33.47 -45.45 24.84
N THR A 622 33.68 -46.75 24.60
CA THR A 622 34.66 -47.27 23.63
C THR A 622 34.54 -46.61 22.25
N LYS A 623 33.31 -46.34 21.79
CA LYS A 623 33.06 -45.68 20.50
C LYS A 623 33.69 -44.28 20.43
N GLN A 624 33.59 -43.48 21.49
CA GLN A 624 34.18 -42.14 21.53
C GLN A 624 35.71 -42.22 21.59
N ILE A 625 36.25 -43.18 22.33
CA ILE A 625 37.70 -43.41 22.42
C ILE A 625 38.26 -43.74 21.04
N VAL A 626 37.72 -44.76 20.37
CA VAL A 626 38.15 -45.19 19.03
C VAL A 626 38.04 -44.04 18.03
N GLN A 627 36.95 -43.29 18.05
CA GLN A 627 36.75 -42.15 17.14
C GLN A 627 37.80 -41.05 17.33
N ASN A 628 38.20 -40.76 18.57
CA ASN A 628 39.27 -39.81 18.86
C ASN A 628 40.65 -40.34 18.46
N LEU A 629 40.95 -41.62 18.74
CA LEU A 629 42.20 -42.24 18.33
C LEU A 629 42.38 -42.27 16.81
N ILE A 630 41.32 -42.59 16.05
CA ILE A 630 41.28 -42.47 14.58
C ILE A 630 41.56 -41.03 14.14
N THR A 631 40.95 -40.06 14.83
CA THR A 631 41.15 -38.63 14.52
C THR A 631 42.61 -38.24 14.72
N PHE A 632 43.20 -38.60 15.86
CA PHE A 632 44.59 -38.28 16.18
C PHE A 632 45.58 -38.99 15.25
N SER A 633 45.37 -40.27 14.91
CA SER A 633 46.31 -41.06 14.12
C SER A 633 46.20 -40.81 12.61
N ILE A 634 44.99 -40.76 12.06
CA ILE A 634 44.79 -40.70 10.60
C ILE A 634 44.77 -39.25 10.11
N LYS A 635 43.96 -38.40 10.76
CA LYS A 635 43.70 -37.04 10.23
C LYS A 635 44.78 -36.05 10.64
N TYR A 636 45.24 -36.13 11.89
CA TYR A 636 46.23 -35.20 12.40
C TYR A 636 47.62 -35.81 12.56
N ASN A 637 47.77 -37.14 12.48
CA ASN A 637 49.06 -37.83 12.66
C ASN A 637 49.81 -37.46 13.96
N LEU A 638 49.07 -37.13 15.02
CA LEU A 638 49.59 -36.75 16.35
C LEU A 638 50.04 -37.95 17.16
N ILE A 639 49.52 -39.15 16.84
CA ILE A 639 49.83 -40.40 17.53
C ILE A 639 50.19 -41.49 16.53
N THR A 640 51.04 -42.42 16.93
CA THR A 640 51.37 -43.62 16.16
C THR A 640 50.56 -44.81 16.67
N HIS A 641 50.19 -45.71 15.75
CA HIS A 641 49.43 -46.92 16.04
C HIS A 641 50.38 -48.11 16.05
N LEU A 642 50.36 -48.86 17.15
CA LEU A 642 51.22 -50.00 17.40
C LEU A 642 50.35 -51.24 17.64
N ASP A 643 50.80 -52.38 17.15
CA ASP A 643 50.14 -53.67 17.35
C ASP A 643 50.35 -54.22 18.77
N SER A 644 49.80 -55.41 19.05
CA SER A 644 49.94 -56.08 20.35
C SER A 644 51.39 -56.39 20.75
N ASN A 645 52.31 -56.44 19.77
CA ASN A 645 53.75 -56.63 19.97
C ASN A 645 54.53 -55.30 20.00
N LYS A 646 53.82 -54.17 20.04
CA LYS A 646 54.38 -52.80 20.02
C LYS A 646 55.19 -52.49 18.74
N THR A 647 54.85 -53.11 17.63
CA THR A 647 55.41 -52.83 16.31
C THR A 647 54.46 -51.98 15.47
N LEU A 648 54.98 -51.21 14.51
CA LEU A 648 54.18 -50.29 13.70
C LEU A 648 53.14 -51.06 12.88
N SER A 649 51.86 -50.80 13.11
CA SER A 649 50.80 -51.50 12.39
C SER A 649 50.62 -50.94 10.97
N SER A 650 50.40 -51.82 9.99
CA SER A 650 50.18 -51.43 8.59
C SER A 650 48.73 -51.05 8.27
N GLU A 651 47.78 -51.32 9.18
CA GLU A 651 46.33 -51.20 8.93
C GLU A 651 45.69 -50.07 9.74
N LYS A 652 45.73 -48.84 9.22
CA LYS A 652 45.13 -47.64 9.87
C LYS A 652 43.60 -47.63 9.94
N LYS A 653 42.86 -48.71 9.64
CA LYS A 653 41.39 -48.68 9.47
C LYS A 653 40.57 -49.39 10.55
N ALA A 654 41.13 -50.38 11.26
CA ALA A 654 40.44 -51.07 12.34
C ALA A 654 41.28 -50.96 13.62
N ILE A 655 40.76 -50.21 14.61
CA ILE A 655 41.36 -50.11 15.94
C ILE A 655 40.75 -51.20 16.83
N ASN A 656 41.58 -52.13 17.29
CA ASN A 656 41.18 -53.18 18.23
C ASN A 656 41.43 -52.78 19.68
N GLU A 657 40.80 -53.49 20.63
CA GLU A 657 40.94 -53.16 22.06
C GLU A 657 42.36 -53.37 22.61
N GLY A 658 43.14 -54.26 21.98
CA GLY A 658 44.52 -54.60 22.35
C GLY A 658 45.60 -53.77 21.65
N ASP A 659 45.22 -52.86 20.76
CA ASP A 659 46.17 -51.99 20.06
C ASP A 659 46.72 -50.92 21.01
N TYR A 660 47.98 -50.55 20.82
CA TYR A 660 48.66 -49.53 21.60
C TYR A 660 48.88 -48.26 20.80
N PHE A 661 48.87 -47.13 21.48
CA PHE A 661 49.07 -45.81 20.90
C PHE A 661 50.11 -45.04 21.71
N THR A 662 50.94 -44.26 21.02
CA THR A 662 51.92 -43.36 21.63
C THR A 662 51.99 -42.04 20.86
N ILE A 663 52.53 -40.99 21.47
CA ILE A 663 52.72 -39.69 20.82
C ILE A 663 53.68 -39.83 19.64
N ASN A 664 53.34 -39.21 18.51
CA ASN A 664 54.21 -39.22 17.34
C ASN A 664 55.29 -38.14 17.48
N ASN A 665 56.48 -38.52 17.92
CA ASN A 665 57.63 -37.60 18.04
C ASN A 665 58.13 -37.05 16.69
N GLU A 666 57.75 -37.68 15.57
CA GLU A 666 58.09 -37.24 14.21
C GLU A 666 57.02 -36.31 13.61
N PHE A 667 56.05 -35.86 14.40
CA PHE A 667 54.99 -35.01 13.92
C PHE A 667 55.51 -33.63 13.47
N THR A 668 55.19 -33.27 12.23
CA THR A 668 55.53 -31.98 11.63
C THR A 668 54.28 -31.35 11.02
N ASN A 669 54.06 -30.06 11.29
CA ASN A 669 53.00 -29.26 10.70
C ASN A 669 53.48 -27.83 10.45
N ASP A 670 53.05 -27.27 9.32
CA ASP A 670 53.34 -25.89 8.91
C ASP A 670 52.75 -24.87 9.90
N LYS A 671 51.67 -25.24 10.60
CA LYS A 671 51.00 -24.38 11.57
C LYS A 671 51.30 -24.82 13.01
N ASP A 672 51.65 -23.84 13.83
CA ASP A 672 51.92 -24.04 15.26
C ASP A 672 50.60 -24.21 16.05
N PHE A 673 49.53 -23.57 15.58
CA PHE A 673 48.19 -23.72 16.14
C PHE A 673 47.39 -24.80 15.40
N ILE A 674 46.97 -25.84 16.13
CA ILE A 674 46.26 -27.00 15.57
C ILE A 674 44.91 -27.14 16.25
N LYS A 675 43.84 -26.89 15.49
CA LYS A 675 42.47 -27.14 15.93
C LYS A 675 42.03 -28.55 15.58
N VAL A 676 41.84 -29.38 16.60
CA VAL A 676 41.44 -30.77 16.45
C VAL A 676 39.92 -30.91 16.45
N ASN A 677 39.37 -31.28 15.30
CA ASN A 677 37.95 -31.58 15.13
C ASN A 677 37.79 -33.09 14.92
N VAL A 678 37.06 -33.74 15.84
CA VAL A 678 36.78 -35.18 15.83
C VAL A 678 36.03 -35.57 14.55
N ILE A 679 36.49 -36.62 13.88
CA ILE A 679 35.84 -37.16 12.68
C ILE A 679 34.54 -37.84 13.09
N SER A 680 33.40 -37.47 12.51
CA SER A 680 32.15 -38.22 12.67
C SER A 680 32.22 -39.54 11.88
N ILE A 681 32.17 -40.68 12.59
CA ILE A 681 32.02 -41.98 11.93
C ILE A 681 30.54 -42.18 11.62
N THR A 682 30.09 -41.64 10.49
CA THR A 682 28.81 -42.07 9.90
C THR A 682 29.05 -43.41 9.21
N LYS A 683 28.28 -44.44 9.60
CA LYS A 683 28.20 -45.64 8.76
C LYS A 683 27.70 -45.15 7.39
N LYS A 684 28.48 -45.35 6.34
CA LYS A 684 27.91 -45.40 4.98
C LYS A 684 26.92 -46.56 5.00
N GLU A 685 25.64 -46.26 5.21
CA GLU A 685 24.60 -47.19 4.81
C GLU A 685 24.76 -47.36 3.30
N GLY A 686 25.19 -48.55 2.90
CA GLY A 686 25.30 -48.89 1.49
C GLY A 686 23.92 -48.74 0.87
N VAL A 687 23.82 -47.86 -0.12
CA VAL A 687 22.70 -47.80 -1.05
C VAL A 687 22.55 -49.20 -1.64
N LYS A 688 21.45 -49.88 -1.31
CA LYS A 688 20.93 -51.00 -2.09
C LYS A 688 19.90 -50.46 -3.06
#